data_AF-A0AAU2RUU9-F1
#
_entry.id   AF-A0AAU2RUU9-F1
#
_cell.length_a   1.000
_cell.length_b   1.000
_cell.length_c   1.000
_cell.angle_alpha   90.00
_cell.angle_beta   90.00
_cell.angle_gamma   90.00
#
_symmetry.space_group_name_H-M   'P 1'
#
loop_
_entity.id
_entity.type
_entity.pdbx_description
1 polymer ?
#
loop_
_entity_poly.entity_id
_entity_poly.type
_entity_poly.pdbx_seq_one_letter_code
_entity_poly.pdbx_strand_id
1 'polypeptide(L)'
;MRSQTHKTAAAAGALAVTALMLGAPTATAAGPRDVTSDVRAGRNVTLTGDTVVTVPSGTTTYGGVFSGTGTLTVRGTGTLVLTRDSDFTLPKSRQRQVVKTLGGNHPYVTVANPDPPAVTVAKGATLQYGDSGSTGVIGHYPYGTPAFRLNQNNIRVDGTLRLALKNVQYNLGTISGSGLVTQPRFLWATWDLSGTHPFTGVIDNGTGVNAGRPEFATSLPNARKVLNQGTWTVDTPLGQTVTQGMDFYQREYGSDINVQSRPGSKVILTGQYSWSDQGGDTNPSLSDPALNWTPARKNVNKRGTNIKGANVQWGDGTTNRIFMPGTAETVYINLLAARSRSLLTFDYNGPVTLGAPIGGGRFHDTLSTPGAGDIVIKGTRGNDVTFAAVQYYNGSTTVEKGAVLRLGSGKSGGDGGLYTKGDLYKVVNNGSLIVRNVSKPVTLSRVGGTGSLTQSGAATTTLTGGAVTYTGATTVTKGTLALRSGAALTRSRTIRLTTAGARLDVGTAGLRVTRSLSGKGTVKGAVTNEGVVVAGLTVTGGYTQTGKGELVLRKRPLKVHGTVRLAGGLDFAALAAVGGPGESITVLDHRGKGGNTGTFTGLREGAKVKLADNTYRISYRGGDGNDVVLTETKAGPSPTVKTAAGSDSGPGAQDARTQNAAASADSGLGWWPYALAVGLLSGLLVPISRRRRNNRRRGGRHAATG
;
A
#
# COMPACT_ATOMS: atom_id res chain seq x y z
N MET A 1 -69.96 14.15 24.94
CA MET A 1 -70.20 15.48 25.56
C MET A 1 -69.46 16.53 24.75
N ARG A 2 -70.05 17.72 24.51
CA ARG A 2 -69.45 18.98 23.97
C ARG A 2 -68.57 18.86 22.69
N SER A 3 -68.95 19.31 21.49
CA SER A 3 -69.28 20.69 21.01
C SER A 3 -68.17 21.72 21.30
N GLN A 4 -67.80 22.71 20.47
CA GLN A 4 -68.43 23.44 19.33
C GLN A 4 -67.34 23.81 18.25
N THR A 5 -67.50 24.54 17.11
CA THR A 5 -68.60 25.14 16.29
C THR A 5 -68.17 25.28 14.79
N HIS A 6 -68.93 26.01 13.94
CA HIS A 6 -68.76 26.20 12.48
C HIS A 6 -67.91 27.44 12.04
N LYS A 7 -67.52 27.46 10.75
CA LYS A 7 -67.74 28.52 9.72
C LYS A 7 -67.34 27.94 8.34
N THR A 8 -68.12 27.90 7.25
CA THR A 8 -68.86 28.93 6.45
C THR A 8 -67.95 30.00 5.81
N ALA A 9 -68.13 30.44 4.56
CA ALA A 9 -68.88 29.96 3.37
C ALA A 9 -68.46 30.81 2.12
N ALA A 10 -69.18 30.71 0.99
CA ALA A 10 -69.12 31.57 -0.22
C ALA A 10 -67.85 31.48 -1.10
N ALA A 11 -67.90 31.71 -2.42
CA ALA A 11 -69.04 31.78 -3.35
C ALA A 11 -68.59 31.37 -4.78
N ALA A 12 -69.54 31.14 -5.68
CA ALA A 12 -69.31 30.81 -7.10
C ALA A 12 -69.41 32.05 -8.01
N GLY A 13 -68.82 31.96 -9.21
CA GLY A 13 -69.22 32.81 -10.34
C GLY A 13 -68.08 33.37 -11.20
N ALA A 14 -67.81 32.73 -12.35
CA ALA A 14 -67.44 33.38 -13.62
C ALA A 14 -67.24 32.31 -14.71
N LEU A 15 -68.22 32.16 -15.60
CA LEU A 15 -68.12 31.33 -16.81
C LEU A 15 -68.37 32.27 -18.00
N ALA A 16 -67.34 32.62 -18.78
CA ALA A 16 -67.51 33.26 -20.10
C ALA A 16 -66.21 33.30 -20.94
N VAL A 17 -66.40 33.40 -22.26
CA VAL A 17 -65.44 33.81 -23.31
C VAL A 17 -64.15 32.99 -23.46
N THR A 18 -64.25 31.92 -24.26
CA THR A 18 -63.15 31.52 -25.16
C THR A 18 -62.81 32.66 -26.12
N ALA A 19 -61.59 33.20 -26.04
CA ALA A 19 -61.04 34.13 -27.03
C ALA A 19 -59.86 33.49 -27.78
N LEU A 20 -59.79 33.69 -29.10
CA LEU A 20 -58.68 33.22 -29.92
C LEU A 20 -57.42 34.02 -29.59
N MET A 21 -56.48 33.41 -28.86
CA MET A 21 -55.08 33.81 -28.94
C MET A 21 -54.38 32.92 -29.97
N LEU A 22 -54.12 33.51 -31.14
CA LEU A 22 -53.24 32.92 -32.14
C LEU A 22 -51.91 32.57 -31.47
N GLY A 23 -51.47 31.33 -31.64
CA GLY A 23 -50.22 30.86 -31.04
C GLY A 23 -49.04 31.67 -31.56
N ALA A 24 -48.55 32.62 -30.75
CA ALA A 24 -47.28 33.29 -31.02
C ALA A 24 -46.22 32.20 -31.23
N PRO A 25 -45.39 32.28 -32.29
CA PRO A 25 -44.42 31.24 -32.59
C PRO A 25 -43.52 31.07 -31.37
N THR A 26 -43.48 29.86 -30.80
CA THR A 26 -42.54 29.54 -29.73
C THR A 26 -41.15 29.82 -30.28
N ALA A 27 -40.47 30.81 -29.70
CA ALA A 27 -39.22 31.32 -30.23
C ALA A 27 -38.16 30.21 -30.17
N THR A 28 -38.01 29.49 -31.28
CA THR A 28 -36.96 28.49 -31.47
C THR A 28 -35.64 29.20 -31.28
N ALA A 29 -34.96 28.92 -30.17
CA ALA A 29 -33.68 29.54 -29.84
C ALA A 29 -32.77 29.44 -31.07
N ALA A 30 -32.35 30.60 -31.59
CA ALA A 30 -31.65 30.67 -32.86
C ALA A 30 -30.43 29.74 -32.83
N GLY A 31 -30.32 28.87 -33.83
CA GLY A 31 -29.24 27.90 -33.91
C GLY A 31 -27.87 28.60 -33.86
N PRO A 32 -26.83 27.96 -33.29
CA PRO A 32 -25.52 28.60 -33.15
C PRO A 32 -25.01 29.19 -34.46
N ARG A 33 -24.56 30.44 -34.44
CA ARG A 33 -24.15 31.18 -35.63
C ARG A 33 -22.93 30.50 -36.26
N ASP A 34 -23.10 29.91 -37.44
CA ASP A 34 -21.96 29.36 -38.19
C ASP A 34 -21.19 30.51 -38.87
N VAL A 35 -19.89 30.60 -38.60
CA VAL A 35 -18.98 31.66 -39.09
C VAL A 35 -17.86 31.09 -39.96
N THR A 36 -18.04 29.88 -40.50
CA THR A 36 -17.03 29.18 -41.32
C THR A 36 -16.58 29.98 -42.54
N SER A 37 -17.48 30.75 -43.15
CA SER A 37 -17.17 31.63 -44.30
C SER A 37 -16.25 32.80 -43.90
N ASP A 38 -16.51 33.45 -42.77
CA ASP A 38 -15.67 34.53 -42.22
C ASP A 38 -14.28 34.00 -41.85
N VAL A 39 -14.22 32.84 -41.18
CA VAL A 39 -12.97 32.18 -40.79
C VAL A 39 -12.14 31.76 -42.00
N ARG A 40 -12.77 31.16 -43.03
CA ARG A 40 -12.06 30.80 -44.28
C ARG A 40 -11.63 32.03 -45.09
N ALA A 41 -12.27 33.18 -44.90
CA ALA A 41 -11.85 34.46 -45.49
C ALA A 41 -10.85 35.24 -44.61
N GLY A 42 -10.41 34.68 -43.47
CA GLY A 42 -9.48 35.33 -42.54
C GLY A 42 -10.03 36.59 -41.85
N ARG A 43 -11.35 36.82 -41.90
CA ARG A 43 -12.00 38.00 -41.30
C ARG A 43 -12.10 37.85 -39.78
N ASN A 44 -11.93 38.94 -39.04
CA ASN A 44 -12.20 38.97 -37.60
C ASN A 44 -13.69 38.66 -37.32
N VAL A 45 -13.95 37.91 -36.25
CA VAL A 45 -15.30 37.49 -35.87
C VAL A 45 -15.63 37.92 -34.45
N THR A 46 -16.55 38.89 -34.32
CA THR A 46 -17.16 39.23 -33.04
C THR A 46 -18.29 38.26 -32.72
N LEU A 47 -18.15 37.50 -31.64
CA LEU A 47 -19.18 36.65 -31.07
C LEU A 47 -20.26 37.51 -30.38
N THR A 48 -21.51 37.16 -30.63
CA THR A 48 -22.71 37.77 -30.03
C THR A 48 -23.65 36.72 -29.44
N GLY A 49 -23.14 35.51 -29.17
CA GLY A 49 -23.90 34.31 -28.83
C GLY A 49 -23.11 33.03 -29.09
N ASP A 50 -23.76 31.87 -28.96
CA ASP A 50 -23.13 30.58 -29.27
C ASP A 50 -22.81 30.52 -30.78
N THR A 51 -21.54 30.26 -31.10
CA THR A 51 -20.93 30.42 -32.43
C THR A 51 -20.21 29.14 -32.84
N VAL A 52 -20.23 28.80 -34.13
CA VAL A 52 -19.74 27.52 -34.67
C VAL A 52 -18.78 27.74 -35.84
N VAL A 53 -17.71 26.94 -35.88
CA VAL A 53 -16.83 26.80 -37.05
C VAL A 53 -16.83 25.34 -37.49
N THR A 54 -17.17 25.12 -38.76
CA THR A 54 -17.25 23.81 -39.40
C THR A 54 -16.02 23.61 -40.28
N VAL A 55 -14.95 23.07 -39.68
CA VAL A 55 -13.64 22.92 -40.32
C VAL A 55 -13.68 21.77 -41.34
N PRO A 56 -13.50 22.05 -42.65
CA PRO A 56 -13.40 21.01 -43.67
C PRO A 56 -12.11 20.19 -43.50
N SER A 57 -12.07 18.99 -44.07
CA SER A 57 -10.90 18.11 -44.06
C SER A 57 -9.64 18.83 -44.57
N GLY A 58 -8.51 18.62 -43.89
CA GLY A 58 -7.25 19.35 -44.14
C GLY A 58 -6.98 20.40 -43.07
N THR A 59 -6.32 21.50 -43.45
CA THR A 59 -5.91 22.57 -42.52
C THR A 59 -6.47 23.91 -42.98
N THR A 60 -7.12 24.64 -42.06
CA THR A 60 -7.58 26.02 -42.23
C THR A 60 -6.76 26.90 -41.31
N THR A 61 -5.85 27.72 -41.85
CA THR A 61 -5.12 28.72 -41.08
C THR A 61 -5.93 30.00 -40.97
N TYR A 62 -6.20 30.44 -39.74
CA TYR A 62 -7.01 31.61 -39.43
C TYR A 62 -6.14 32.74 -38.87
N GLY A 63 -5.93 33.76 -39.70
CA GLY A 63 -5.23 35.00 -39.35
C GLY A 63 -6.14 36.11 -38.80
N GLY A 64 -7.45 35.86 -38.68
CA GLY A 64 -8.35 36.75 -37.93
C GLY A 64 -8.28 36.49 -36.42
N VAL A 65 -9.12 37.18 -35.66
CA VAL A 65 -9.32 36.92 -34.22
C VAL A 65 -10.79 36.65 -33.89
N PHE A 66 -11.05 35.88 -32.83
CA PHE A 66 -12.38 35.82 -32.21
C PHE A 66 -12.45 36.80 -31.05
N SER A 67 -13.53 37.58 -30.96
CA SER A 67 -13.74 38.59 -29.91
C SER A 67 -15.18 38.64 -29.40
N GLY A 68 -15.47 39.46 -28.39
CA GLY A 68 -16.85 39.74 -27.96
C GLY A 68 -17.38 38.81 -26.86
N THR A 69 -18.59 38.27 -27.04
CA THR A 69 -19.28 37.50 -25.98
C THR A 69 -20.10 36.33 -26.55
N GLY A 70 -19.88 35.12 -26.04
CA GLY A 70 -20.55 33.93 -26.55
C GLY A 70 -19.85 32.61 -26.18
N THR A 71 -19.97 31.61 -27.06
CA THR A 71 -19.11 30.41 -27.06
C THR A 71 -18.62 30.11 -28.48
N LEU A 72 -17.50 29.39 -28.58
CA LEU A 72 -16.94 28.90 -29.84
C LEU A 72 -16.94 27.38 -29.87
N THR A 73 -17.68 26.77 -30.79
CA THR A 73 -17.64 25.33 -31.06
C THR A 73 -16.96 25.04 -32.40
N VAL A 74 -15.79 24.41 -32.34
CA VAL A 74 -15.03 23.94 -33.50
C VAL A 74 -15.42 22.50 -33.79
N ARG A 75 -16.05 22.26 -34.95
CA ARG A 75 -16.55 20.95 -35.42
C ARG A 75 -16.02 20.63 -36.82
N GLY A 76 -16.29 19.42 -37.32
CA GLY A 76 -15.82 18.96 -38.63
C GLY A 76 -14.73 17.90 -38.51
N THR A 77 -13.84 17.83 -39.51
CA THR A 77 -12.82 16.77 -39.63
C THR A 77 -11.40 17.28 -39.88
N GLY A 78 -11.21 18.60 -40.04
CA GLY A 78 -9.90 19.21 -40.23
C GLY A 78 -9.34 19.91 -39.00
N THR A 79 -8.25 20.65 -39.25
CA THR A 79 -7.54 21.46 -38.25
C THR A 79 -7.79 22.95 -38.48
N LEU A 80 -8.31 23.65 -37.48
CA LEU A 80 -8.32 25.11 -37.42
C LEU A 80 -7.05 25.57 -36.69
N VAL A 81 -6.15 26.27 -37.37
CA VAL A 81 -4.93 26.85 -36.78
C VAL A 81 -5.16 28.31 -36.49
N LEU A 82 -5.05 28.72 -35.23
CA LEU A 82 -5.08 30.13 -34.83
C LEU A 82 -3.65 30.68 -34.83
N THR A 83 -3.39 31.75 -35.57
CA THR A 83 -2.06 32.41 -35.58
C THR A 83 -2.04 33.72 -34.78
N ARG A 84 -3.21 34.26 -34.45
CA ARG A 84 -3.39 35.45 -33.60
C ARG A 84 -4.20 35.12 -32.35
N ASP A 85 -3.90 35.80 -31.25
CA ASP A 85 -4.62 35.63 -29.99
C ASP A 85 -6.07 36.13 -30.09
N SER A 86 -6.97 35.51 -29.34
CA SER A 86 -8.41 35.76 -29.38
C SER A 86 -8.97 35.92 -27.96
N ASP A 87 -9.68 37.03 -27.73
CA ASP A 87 -10.23 37.40 -26.42
C ASP A 87 -11.74 37.67 -26.52
N PHE A 88 -12.51 36.70 -26.04
CA PHE A 88 -13.96 36.79 -25.83
C PHE A 88 -14.29 36.16 -24.46
N THR A 89 -15.49 36.43 -23.92
CA THR A 89 -15.94 35.83 -22.66
C THR A 89 -17.36 35.25 -22.77
N LEU A 90 -17.81 34.51 -21.77
CA LEU A 90 -19.20 34.05 -21.66
C LEU A 90 -20.15 35.22 -21.35
N PRO A 91 -21.44 35.14 -21.72
CA PRO A 91 -22.46 36.04 -21.19
C PRO A 91 -22.43 36.06 -19.65
N LYS A 92 -22.63 37.22 -19.02
CA LYS A 92 -22.49 37.37 -17.55
C LYS A 92 -23.38 36.42 -16.74
N SER A 93 -24.56 36.06 -17.24
CA SER A 93 -25.44 35.04 -16.65
C SER A 93 -24.88 33.61 -16.64
N ARG A 94 -23.83 33.33 -17.42
CA ARG A 94 -23.08 32.06 -17.45
C ARG A 94 -21.74 32.14 -16.71
N GLN A 95 -21.33 33.33 -16.24
CA GLN A 95 -20.12 33.52 -15.43
C GLN A 95 -20.44 33.27 -13.94
N ARG A 96 -19.90 32.19 -13.41
CA ARG A 96 -20.06 31.69 -12.03
C ARG A 96 -18.74 31.27 -11.36
N GLN A 97 -17.64 31.29 -12.11
CA GLN A 97 -16.31 30.87 -11.66
C GLN A 97 -15.79 31.76 -10.54
N VAL A 98 -15.60 31.16 -9.37
CA VAL A 98 -15.06 31.81 -8.18
C VAL A 98 -13.55 31.57 -8.13
N VAL A 99 -12.78 32.63 -8.28
CA VAL A 99 -11.31 32.61 -8.15
C VAL A 99 -10.92 33.31 -6.85
N LYS A 100 -10.05 32.68 -6.06
CA LYS A 100 -9.53 33.26 -4.81
C LYS A 100 -8.03 33.02 -4.66
N THR A 101 -7.30 34.08 -4.32
CA THR A 101 -5.92 33.99 -3.82
C THR A 101 -5.97 33.77 -2.30
N LEU A 102 -5.30 32.73 -1.81
CA LEU A 102 -5.20 32.33 -0.41
C LEU A 102 -3.71 32.25 0.00
N GLY A 103 -3.39 32.00 1.27
CA GLY A 103 -2.03 31.60 1.68
C GLY A 103 -1.08 32.68 2.23
N GLY A 104 -1.53 33.94 2.34
CA GLY A 104 -0.75 35.01 2.97
C GLY A 104 0.60 35.25 2.27
N ASN A 105 1.71 35.17 3.01
CA ASN A 105 3.08 35.35 2.50
C ASN A 105 3.50 34.32 1.41
N HIS A 106 2.71 33.26 1.21
CA HIS A 106 2.89 32.28 0.16
C HIS A 106 1.59 32.17 -0.65
N PRO A 107 1.28 33.17 -1.49
CA PRO A 107 -0.02 33.30 -2.11
C PRO A 107 -0.24 32.25 -3.20
N TYR A 108 -1.41 31.60 -3.18
CA TYR A 108 -1.80 30.60 -4.18
C TYR A 108 -3.25 30.74 -4.60
N VAL A 109 -3.55 30.37 -5.83
CA VAL A 109 -4.84 30.53 -6.48
C VAL A 109 -5.67 29.25 -6.35
N THR A 110 -6.95 29.43 -6.07
CA THR A 110 -7.98 28.39 -6.08
C THR A 110 -9.09 28.78 -7.05
N VAL A 111 -9.68 27.78 -7.71
CA VAL A 111 -10.79 27.94 -8.65
C VAL A 111 -11.92 27.00 -8.21
N ALA A 112 -13.12 27.56 -8.03
CA ALA A 112 -14.34 26.84 -7.63
C ALA A 112 -15.54 27.24 -8.51
N ASN A 113 -16.57 26.40 -8.56
CA ASN A 113 -17.73 26.54 -9.46
C ASN A 113 -17.34 26.94 -10.91
N PRO A 114 -16.41 26.21 -11.58
CA PRO A 114 -15.88 26.62 -12.87
C PRO A 114 -16.98 26.91 -13.90
N ASP A 115 -16.73 27.93 -14.71
CA ASP A 115 -17.59 28.36 -15.81
C ASP A 115 -17.84 27.19 -16.77
N PRO A 116 -19.02 27.11 -17.42
CA PRO A 116 -19.23 26.15 -18.49
C PRO A 116 -18.20 26.40 -19.62
N PRO A 117 -17.88 25.40 -20.47
CA PRO A 117 -16.93 25.59 -21.55
C PRO A 117 -17.29 26.78 -22.46
N ALA A 118 -16.36 27.72 -22.60
CA ALA A 118 -16.42 28.82 -23.56
C ALA A 118 -15.93 28.37 -24.94
N VAL A 119 -15.02 27.41 -24.98
CA VAL A 119 -14.52 26.73 -26.19
C VAL A 119 -14.90 25.25 -26.14
N THR A 120 -15.44 24.72 -27.22
CA THR A 120 -15.66 23.27 -27.42
C THR A 120 -15.00 22.80 -28.71
N VAL A 121 -14.05 21.87 -28.59
CA VAL A 121 -13.49 21.12 -29.72
C VAL A 121 -14.27 19.81 -29.84
N ALA A 122 -15.16 19.73 -30.82
CA ALA A 122 -16.02 18.57 -31.04
C ALA A 122 -15.23 17.38 -31.62
N LYS A 123 -15.73 16.16 -31.37
CA LYS A 123 -15.12 14.92 -31.85
C LYS A 123 -14.92 14.94 -33.37
N GLY A 124 -13.69 14.64 -33.80
CA GLY A 124 -13.26 14.64 -35.21
C GLY A 124 -12.52 15.91 -35.62
N ALA A 125 -12.78 17.05 -34.99
CA ALA A 125 -12.09 18.31 -35.29
C ALA A 125 -10.81 18.48 -34.48
N THR A 126 -9.85 19.23 -35.04
CA THR A 126 -8.68 19.72 -34.32
C THR A 126 -8.74 21.25 -34.22
N LEU A 127 -8.57 21.77 -33.01
CA LEU A 127 -8.24 23.18 -32.77
C LEU A 127 -6.76 23.25 -32.41
N GLN A 128 -5.98 23.98 -33.20
CA GLN A 128 -4.56 24.22 -32.94
C GLN A 128 -4.35 25.67 -32.50
N TYR A 129 -3.75 25.84 -31.33
CA TYR A 129 -3.20 27.13 -30.90
C TYR A 129 -1.77 27.25 -31.44
N GLY A 130 -1.50 28.33 -32.17
CA GLY A 130 -0.19 28.65 -32.74
C GLY A 130 0.21 27.81 -33.95
N ASP A 131 1.28 28.24 -34.60
CA ASP A 131 1.91 27.65 -35.79
C ASP A 131 3.41 27.37 -35.57
N SER A 132 3.82 27.26 -34.30
CA SER A 132 5.19 27.36 -33.74
C SER A 132 5.70 28.79 -33.46
N GLY A 133 4.86 29.81 -33.65
CA GLY A 133 5.02 31.14 -33.04
C GLY A 133 4.63 31.18 -31.55
N SER A 134 4.56 32.39 -30.97
CA SER A 134 4.17 32.63 -29.57
C SER A 134 2.71 33.08 -29.39
N THR A 135 1.98 33.28 -30.48
CA THR A 135 0.58 33.75 -30.53
C THR A 135 -0.35 32.69 -31.14
N GLY A 136 -1.65 32.82 -30.91
CA GLY A 136 -2.68 31.87 -31.34
C GLY A 136 -3.50 31.27 -30.19
N VAL A 137 -3.52 31.90 -29.01
CA VAL A 137 -4.24 31.43 -27.82
C VAL A 137 -5.65 32.04 -27.79
N ILE A 138 -6.68 31.24 -27.47
CA ILE A 138 -7.96 31.78 -26.97
C ILE A 138 -7.84 31.96 -25.45
N GLY A 139 -7.97 33.20 -24.96
CA GLY A 139 -7.97 33.43 -23.53
C GLY A 139 -8.38 34.83 -23.10
N HIS A 140 -9.23 34.87 -22.08
CA HIS A 140 -9.65 36.08 -21.38
C HIS A 140 -9.07 36.02 -19.96
N TYR A 141 -8.38 37.07 -19.52
CA TYR A 141 -7.55 37.02 -18.30
C TYR A 141 -7.95 38.11 -17.28
N PRO A 142 -9.16 38.06 -16.69
CA PRO A 142 -9.70 39.12 -15.83
C PRO A 142 -9.20 39.07 -14.39
N TYR A 143 -8.36 38.08 -14.03
CA TYR A 143 -7.96 37.80 -12.65
C TYR A 143 -6.55 38.30 -12.36
N GLY A 144 -6.39 39.06 -11.27
CA GLY A 144 -5.09 39.47 -10.72
C GLY A 144 -4.36 38.33 -10.01
N THR A 145 -4.03 37.26 -10.73
CA THR A 145 -3.37 36.07 -10.17
C THR A 145 -1.85 36.27 -10.06
N PRO A 146 -1.21 35.88 -8.94
CA PRO A 146 0.24 36.03 -8.76
C PRO A 146 1.01 35.05 -9.67
N ALA A 147 2.11 35.52 -10.27
CA ALA A 147 3.08 34.77 -11.09
C ALA A 147 2.56 33.99 -12.33
N PHE A 148 1.26 33.94 -12.58
CA PHE A 148 0.68 33.42 -13.82
C PHE A 148 -0.63 34.16 -14.16
N ARG A 149 -1.09 34.07 -15.41
CA ARG A 149 -2.39 34.63 -15.85
C ARG A 149 -3.41 33.49 -15.93
N LEU A 150 -4.38 33.45 -15.01
CA LEU A 150 -5.49 32.49 -15.07
C LEU A 150 -6.48 32.87 -16.20
N ASN A 151 -6.85 31.90 -17.03
CA ASN A 151 -7.79 32.09 -18.14
C ASN A 151 -9.23 31.80 -17.66
N GLN A 152 -10.18 32.69 -17.95
CA GLN A 152 -11.61 32.44 -17.70
C GLN A 152 -12.20 31.42 -18.68
N ASN A 153 -11.68 31.34 -19.90
CA ASN A 153 -12.25 30.52 -20.97
C ASN A 153 -11.93 29.04 -20.77
N ASN A 154 -12.78 28.37 -20.01
CA ASN A 154 -12.76 26.92 -19.83
C ASN A 154 -13.01 26.19 -21.16
N ILE A 155 -12.37 25.04 -21.33
CA ILE A 155 -12.31 24.34 -22.62
C ILE A 155 -12.87 22.92 -22.49
N ARG A 156 -13.68 22.49 -23.47
CA ARG A 156 -14.09 21.10 -23.66
C ARG A 156 -13.40 20.51 -24.89
N VAL A 157 -12.68 19.41 -24.70
CA VAL A 157 -11.93 18.73 -25.76
C VAL A 157 -12.47 17.31 -25.91
N ASP A 158 -13.32 17.08 -26.92
CA ASP A 158 -13.76 15.76 -27.37
C ASP A 158 -13.17 15.38 -28.75
N GLY A 159 -12.64 16.37 -29.49
CA GLY A 159 -11.70 16.20 -30.60
C GLY A 159 -10.25 16.32 -30.14
N THR A 160 -9.45 17.14 -30.82
CA THR A 160 -8.03 17.37 -30.50
C THR A 160 -7.74 18.84 -30.24
N LEU A 161 -7.20 19.17 -29.07
CA LEU A 161 -6.56 20.47 -28.80
C LEU A 161 -5.04 20.31 -29.02
N ARG A 162 -4.49 20.99 -30.03
CA ARG A 162 -3.08 20.93 -30.40
C ARG A 162 -2.37 22.22 -29.99
N LEU A 163 -1.30 22.08 -29.22
CA LEU A 163 -0.61 23.17 -28.54
C LEU A 163 0.72 23.49 -29.25
N ALA A 164 0.62 24.04 -30.45
CA ALA A 164 1.74 24.36 -31.33
C ALA A 164 2.28 25.79 -31.07
N LEU A 165 2.56 26.10 -29.81
CA LEU A 165 3.09 27.39 -29.35
C LEU A 165 4.53 27.24 -28.88
N LYS A 166 5.37 28.27 -29.06
CA LYS A 166 6.80 28.25 -28.73
C LYS A 166 7.19 29.37 -27.77
N ASN A 167 8.06 29.05 -26.80
CA ASN A 167 8.68 29.99 -25.85
C ASN A 167 7.70 30.92 -25.09
N VAL A 168 6.44 30.50 -24.90
CA VAL A 168 5.38 31.29 -24.24
C VAL A 168 4.76 30.51 -23.07
N GLN A 169 4.28 31.23 -22.06
CA GLN A 169 3.50 30.68 -20.94
C GLN A 169 2.03 31.11 -21.06
N TYR A 170 1.10 30.17 -20.97
CA TYR A 170 -0.35 30.42 -21.06
C TYR A 170 -1.13 29.39 -20.23
N ASN A 171 -2.42 29.68 -20.01
CA ASN A 171 -3.30 28.87 -19.18
C ASN A 171 -4.53 28.44 -19.98
N LEU A 172 -4.94 27.16 -19.85
CA LEU A 172 -6.08 26.60 -20.60
C LEU A 172 -7.43 26.69 -19.85
N GLY A 173 -7.47 27.41 -18.73
CA GLY A 173 -8.60 27.39 -17.81
C GLY A 173 -8.88 25.97 -17.30
N THR A 174 -10.15 25.68 -17.03
CA THR A 174 -10.62 24.33 -16.68
C THR A 174 -10.82 23.50 -17.94
N ILE A 175 -9.89 22.57 -18.22
CA ILE A 175 -10.08 21.57 -19.28
C ILE A 175 -11.07 20.47 -18.89
N SER A 176 -11.85 20.00 -19.86
CA SER A 176 -12.91 18.99 -19.72
C SER A 176 -13.06 18.18 -21.01
N GLY A 177 -13.85 17.09 -21.01
CA GLY A 177 -14.05 16.23 -22.18
C GLY A 177 -13.19 14.96 -22.18
N SER A 178 -13.11 14.30 -23.33
CA SER A 178 -12.62 12.92 -23.50
C SER A 178 -11.59 12.70 -24.63
N GLY A 179 -11.22 13.77 -25.35
CA GLY A 179 -10.36 13.76 -26.53
C GLY A 179 -8.85 13.78 -26.23
N LEU A 180 -8.07 14.42 -27.12
CA LEU A 180 -6.62 14.55 -27.01
C LEU A 180 -6.21 16.01 -26.76
N VAL A 181 -5.33 16.25 -25.79
CA VAL A 181 -4.54 17.48 -25.68
C VAL A 181 -3.10 17.13 -26.01
N THR A 182 -2.52 17.67 -27.08
CA THR A 182 -1.17 17.31 -27.57
C THR A 182 -0.27 18.53 -27.73
N GLN A 183 0.93 18.49 -27.15
CA GLN A 183 2.01 19.43 -27.42
C GLN A 183 3.06 18.76 -28.31
N PRO A 184 3.30 19.25 -29.55
CA PRO A 184 4.40 18.78 -30.39
C PRO A 184 5.78 18.96 -29.72
N ARG A 185 6.73 18.10 -30.09
CA ARG A 185 8.08 18.09 -29.50
C ARG A 185 8.87 19.38 -29.74
N PHE A 186 9.80 19.67 -28.83
CA PHE A 186 10.84 20.70 -28.94
C PHE A 186 10.32 22.16 -29.04
N LEU A 187 9.07 22.41 -28.65
CA LEU A 187 8.47 23.75 -28.68
C LEU A 187 8.75 24.59 -27.43
N TRP A 188 9.03 23.95 -26.29
CA TRP A 188 9.43 24.59 -25.01
C TRP A 188 8.45 25.63 -24.41
N ALA A 189 7.30 25.91 -25.03
CA ALA A 189 6.22 26.61 -24.36
C ALA A 189 5.69 25.79 -23.17
N THR A 190 5.26 26.48 -22.11
CA THR A 190 4.79 25.87 -20.88
C THR A 190 3.33 26.24 -20.65
N TRP A 191 2.45 25.24 -20.63
CA TRP A 191 1.02 25.46 -20.41
C TRP A 191 0.62 25.04 -18.99
N ASP A 192 -0.16 25.90 -18.35
CA ASP A 192 -0.57 25.76 -16.95
C ASP A 192 -2.02 25.27 -16.83
N LEU A 193 -2.26 24.39 -15.85
CA LEU A 193 -3.56 23.86 -15.46
C LEU A 193 -3.81 24.15 -13.98
N SER A 194 -4.71 25.10 -13.67
CA SER A 194 -4.99 25.52 -12.29
C SER A 194 -6.31 24.94 -11.79
N GLY A 195 -6.27 24.26 -10.64
CA GLY A 195 -7.42 23.65 -9.99
C GLY A 195 -7.53 22.13 -10.18
N THR A 196 -8.75 21.61 -10.12
CA THR A 196 -9.07 20.20 -10.35
C THR A 196 -9.87 20.07 -11.64
N HIS A 197 -9.41 19.25 -12.57
CA HIS A 197 -9.97 19.18 -13.91
C HIS A 197 -10.83 17.91 -14.12
N PRO A 198 -12.07 18.03 -14.64
CA PRO A 198 -12.92 16.89 -14.98
C PRO A 198 -12.54 16.25 -16.33
N PHE A 199 -11.33 16.48 -16.84
CA PHE A 199 -10.86 15.89 -18.09
C PHE A 199 -10.65 14.38 -17.97
N THR A 200 -11.10 13.62 -18.97
CA THR A 200 -11.09 12.16 -19.02
C THR A 200 -10.33 11.60 -20.24
N GLY A 201 -9.77 12.47 -21.06
CA GLY A 201 -9.08 12.11 -22.30
C GLY A 201 -7.62 11.73 -22.10
N VAL A 202 -6.82 11.98 -23.13
CA VAL A 202 -5.37 11.74 -23.14
C VAL A 202 -4.62 13.06 -23.29
N ILE A 203 -3.49 13.17 -22.60
CA ILE A 203 -2.54 14.27 -22.76
C ILE A 203 -1.28 13.69 -23.42
N ASP A 204 -0.73 14.37 -24.42
CA ASP A 204 0.54 14.06 -25.05
C ASP A 204 1.51 15.24 -24.84
N ASN A 205 2.64 14.96 -24.20
CA ASN A 205 3.64 15.92 -23.76
C ASN A 205 4.95 15.72 -24.54
N GLY A 206 5.12 16.48 -25.63
CA GLY A 206 6.32 16.45 -26.45
C GLY A 206 7.54 17.18 -25.85
N THR A 207 7.38 18.03 -24.83
CA THR A 207 8.52 18.80 -24.26
C THR A 207 8.47 18.95 -22.74
N GLY A 208 7.47 19.65 -22.19
CA GLY A 208 7.43 19.96 -20.76
C GLY A 208 6.06 20.44 -20.28
N VAL A 209 5.62 19.94 -19.13
CA VAL A 209 4.37 20.35 -18.46
C VAL A 209 4.64 20.63 -16.98
N ASN A 210 4.13 21.77 -16.49
CA ASN A 210 4.05 22.09 -15.07
C ASN A 210 2.64 21.76 -14.56
N ALA A 211 2.45 20.50 -14.17
CA ALA A 211 1.24 20.00 -13.50
C ALA A 211 1.24 20.38 -12.00
N GLY A 212 1.37 21.68 -11.74
CA GLY A 212 1.33 22.30 -10.42
C GLY A 212 2.52 23.22 -10.19
N ARG A 213 2.31 24.26 -9.39
CA ARG A 213 3.30 25.27 -8.98
C ARG A 213 3.05 25.68 -7.51
N PRO A 214 3.95 26.44 -6.86
CA PRO A 214 3.66 27.02 -5.55
C PRO A 214 2.41 27.91 -5.54
N GLU A 215 2.10 28.55 -6.68
CA GLU A 215 1.00 29.50 -6.82
C GLU A 215 -0.31 28.85 -7.31
N PHE A 216 -0.32 27.56 -7.69
CA PHE A 216 -1.56 26.82 -7.96
C PHE A 216 -1.39 25.29 -7.86
N ALA A 217 -2.41 24.62 -7.33
CA ALA A 217 -2.52 23.16 -7.36
C ALA A 217 -3.06 22.69 -8.72
N THR A 218 -2.60 21.52 -9.19
CA THR A 218 -3.16 20.84 -10.37
C THR A 218 -3.57 19.43 -9.98
N SER A 219 -4.85 19.08 -10.13
CA SER A 219 -5.36 17.72 -9.96
C SER A 219 -6.02 17.22 -11.23
N LEU A 220 -5.59 16.04 -11.68
CA LEU A 220 -6.06 15.31 -12.86
C LEU A 220 -6.50 13.89 -12.43
N PRO A 221 -7.53 13.76 -11.56
CA PRO A 221 -7.90 12.47 -10.97
C PRO A 221 -8.53 11.50 -11.99
N ASN A 222 -9.15 12.02 -13.05
CA ASN A 222 -9.89 11.23 -14.05
C ASN A 222 -9.20 11.18 -15.43
N ALA A 223 -8.07 11.87 -15.61
CA ALA A 223 -7.35 11.87 -16.89
C ALA A 223 -6.88 10.45 -17.19
N ARG A 224 -7.16 9.92 -18.39
CA ARG A 224 -7.01 8.48 -18.66
C ARG A 224 -5.56 8.08 -18.86
N LYS A 225 -4.81 8.85 -19.67
CA LYS A 225 -3.40 8.59 -19.99
C LYS A 225 -2.61 9.89 -20.19
N VAL A 226 -1.33 9.86 -19.88
CA VAL A 226 -0.32 10.82 -20.35
C VAL A 226 0.70 10.07 -21.21
N LEU A 227 0.92 10.49 -22.46
CA LEU A 227 2.13 10.17 -23.21
C LEU A 227 3.20 11.20 -22.84
N ASN A 228 4.10 10.85 -21.93
CA ASN A 228 5.21 11.68 -21.51
C ASN A 228 6.43 11.41 -22.41
N GLN A 229 6.72 12.34 -23.31
CA GLN A 229 7.90 12.28 -24.18
C GLN A 229 8.98 13.33 -23.82
N GLY A 230 8.77 14.02 -22.70
CA GLY A 230 9.67 15.03 -22.12
C GLY A 230 9.62 14.97 -20.60
N THR A 231 9.59 16.12 -19.92
CA THR A 231 9.46 16.16 -18.46
C THR A 231 8.04 16.50 -18.02
N TRP A 232 7.51 15.74 -17.05
CA TRP A 232 6.29 16.07 -16.32
C TRP A 232 6.63 16.52 -14.91
N THR A 233 6.48 17.82 -14.61
CA THR A 233 6.78 18.39 -13.29
C THR A 233 5.50 18.56 -12.50
N VAL A 234 5.47 18.05 -11.27
CA VAL A 234 4.46 18.34 -10.24
C VAL A 234 5.12 19.15 -9.13
N ASP A 235 4.46 20.21 -8.70
CA ASP A 235 4.72 20.94 -7.45
C ASP A 235 3.36 21.35 -6.84
N THR A 236 3.35 21.87 -5.62
CA THR A 236 2.11 22.20 -4.90
C THR A 236 2.19 23.57 -4.23
N PRO A 237 1.06 24.24 -3.96
CA PRO A 237 1.00 25.22 -2.88
C PRO A 237 1.15 24.55 -1.52
N LEU A 238 1.30 25.35 -0.45
CA LEU A 238 1.37 24.85 0.93
C LEU A 238 0.09 24.13 1.36
N GLY A 239 0.27 23.03 2.12
CA GLY A 239 -0.83 22.25 2.70
C GLY A 239 -1.74 21.53 1.70
N GLN A 240 -1.43 21.51 0.41
CA GLN A 240 -2.34 20.97 -0.62
C GLN A 240 -2.13 19.47 -0.86
N THR A 241 -3.21 18.75 -1.12
CA THR A 241 -3.13 17.41 -1.71
C THR A 241 -3.52 17.48 -3.18
N VAL A 242 -2.64 16.99 -4.07
CA VAL A 242 -2.91 16.87 -5.51
C VAL A 242 -2.93 15.42 -5.96
N THR A 243 -3.78 15.09 -6.93
CA THR A 243 -3.94 13.73 -7.45
C THR A 243 -3.71 13.66 -8.95
N GLN A 244 -2.84 12.75 -9.38
CA GLN A 244 -2.54 12.43 -10.77
C GLN A 244 -3.02 10.99 -11.02
N GLY A 245 -4.20 10.84 -11.65
CA GLY A 245 -4.90 9.55 -11.78
C GLY A 245 -4.58 8.75 -13.05
N MET A 246 -3.85 9.36 -13.98
CA MET A 246 -3.54 8.81 -15.30
C MET A 246 -2.50 7.70 -15.27
N ASP A 247 -2.60 6.80 -16.26
CA ASP A 247 -1.45 5.99 -16.65
C ASP A 247 -0.46 6.84 -17.46
N PHE A 248 0.77 6.93 -16.98
CA PHE A 248 1.88 7.56 -17.70
C PHE A 248 2.51 6.54 -18.65
N TYR A 249 2.83 6.99 -19.85
CA TYR A 249 3.47 6.20 -20.89
C TYR A 249 4.67 6.97 -21.45
N GLN A 250 5.80 6.31 -21.62
CA GLN A 250 7.00 6.87 -22.22
C GLN A 250 7.33 6.17 -23.54
N ARG A 251 7.95 6.88 -24.49
CA ARG A 251 8.52 6.31 -25.74
C ARG A 251 10.01 6.56 -25.88
N GLU A 252 10.42 7.80 -25.64
CA GLU A 252 11.80 8.26 -25.77
C GLU A 252 12.62 8.02 -24.50
N TYR A 253 13.94 7.86 -24.63
CA TYR A 253 14.83 7.84 -23.46
C TYR A 253 14.96 9.25 -22.84
N GLY A 254 15.10 9.32 -21.52
CA GLY A 254 15.31 10.56 -20.78
C GLY A 254 14.06 11.33 -20.38
N SER A 255 12.85 10.87 -20.78
CA SER A 255 11.59 11.41 -20.25
C SER A 255 11.38 11.01 -18.79
N ASP A 256 10.91 11.92 -17.95
CA ASP A 256 10.81 11.69 -16.51
C ASP A 256 9.64 12.41 -15.82
N ILE A 257 9.34 11.96 -14.60
CA ILE A 257 8.35 12.60 -13.71
C ILE A 257 9.10 13.22 -12.53
N ASN A 258 9.09 14.55 -12.44
CA ASN A 258 9.68 15.30 -11.35
C ASN A 258 8.60 15.67 -10.33
N VAL A 259 8.76 15.26 -9.07
CA VAL A 259 7.79 15.52 -8.02
C VAL A 259 8.42 16.37 -6.92
N GLN A 260 7.86 17.56 -6.76
CA GLN A 260 8.09 18.50 -5.66
C GLN A 260 6.78 18.61 -4.86
N SER A 261 6.88 19.04 -3.60
CA SER A 261 5.71 19.40 -2.79
C SER A 261 6.15 20.35 -1.68
N ARG A 262 5.39 21.40 -1.42
CA ARG A 262 5.71 22.36 -0.35
C ARG A 262 5.31 21.80 1.03
N PRO A 263 5.83 22.33 2.16
CA PRO A 263 5.46 21.87 3.49
C PRO A 263 3.95 21.66 3.72
N GLY A 264 3.61 20.61 4.46
CA GLY A 264 2.21 20.19 4.72
C GLY A 264 1.49 19.52 3.54
N SER A 265 2.08 19.46 2.35
CA SER A 265 1.42 19.00 1.12
C SER A 265 1.59 17.50 0.86
N LYS A 266 0.87 16.95 -0.13
CA LYS A 266 1.02 15.56 -0.61
C LYS A 266 0.71 15.45 -2.11
N VAL A 267 1.50 14.65 -2.83
CA VAL A 267 1.23 14.26 -4.23
C VAL A 267 0.80 12.79 -4.25
N ILE A 268 -0.39 12.49 -4.78
CA ILE A 268 -0.89 11.12 -4.95
C ILE A 268 -0.82 10.73 -6.43
N LEU A 269 -0.18 9.59 -6.73
CA LEU A 269 -0.06 9.01 -8.06
C LEU A 269 -0.76 7.63 -8.05
N THR A 270 -1.92 7.50 -8.70
CA THR A 270 -2.76 6.27 -8.61
C THR A 270 -2.75 5.40 -9.88
N GLY A 271 -2.27 5.95 -11.00
CA GLY A 271 -2.05 5.20 -12.23
C GLY A 271 -0.76 4.38 -12.25
N GLN A 272 -0.34 3.94 -13.44
CA GLN A 272 0.93 3.24 -13.68
C GLN A 272 1.84 4.02 -14.65
N TYR A 273 3.15 4.08 -14.40
CA TYR A 273 4.17 4.58 -15.33
C TYR A 273 4.81 3.43 -16.12
N SER A 274 4.32 3.26 -17.35
CA SER A 274 4.71 2.22 -18.30
C SER A 274 5.53 2.76 -19.48
N TRP A 275 6.14 1.86 -20.24
CA TRP A 275 6.60 2.17 -21.61
C TRP A 275 5.44 1.99 -22.60
N SER A 276 5.55 2.55 -23.80
CA SER A 276 4.56 2.47 -24.88
C SER A 276 5.25 2.07 -26.17
N ASP A 277 4.88 0.92 -26.72
CA ASP A 277 5.33 0.41 -28.02
C ASP A 277 4.25 0.55 -29.10
N GLN A 278 2.99 0.83 -28.71
CA GLN A 278 1.85 0.87 -29.63
C GLN A 278 0.81 1.96 -29.31
N GLY A 279 -0.24 2.02 -30.14
CA GLY A 279 -1.48 2.76 -29.89
C GLY A 279 -1.49 4.25 -30.22
N GLY A 280 -0.40 4.80 -30.77
CA GLY A 280 -0.31 6.21 -31.16
C GLY A 280 -0.50 7.18 -29.99
N ASP A 281 -0.79 8.44 -30.27
CA ASP A 281 -0.78 9.51 -29.25
C ASP A 281 -2.15 9.66 -28.57
N THR A 282 -3.21 9.23 -29.25
CA THR A 282 -4.59 9.16 -28.72
C THR A 282 -4.83 7.98 -27.78
N ASN A 283 -3.99 6.93 -27.83
CA ASN A 283 -4.14 5.73 -26.99
C ASN A 283 -2.80 5.01 -26.72
N PRO A 284 -1.79 5.69 -26.16
CA PRO A 284 -0.50 5.09 -25.85
C PRO A 284 -0.68 3.83 -24.99
N SER A 285 -0.03 2.73 -25.34
CA SER A 285 -0.20 1.44 -24.68
C SER A 285 1.01 0.54 -24.89
N LEU A 286 1.09 -0.49 -24.04
CA LEU A 286 2.13 -1.52 -24.09
C LEU A 286 1.52 -2.83 -24.64
N SER A 287 2.25 -3.55 -25.49
CA SER A 287 1.79 -4.83 -26.06
C SER A 287 1.80 -5.97 -25.03
N ASP A 288 2.89 -6.11 -24.28
CA ASP A 288 3.06 -7.08 -23.20
C ASP A 288 3.51 -6.38 -21.90
N PRO A 289 2.75 -6.48 -20.79
CA PRO A 289 3.15 -5.98 -19.48
C PRO A 289 4.55 -6.42 -18.99
N ALA A 290 5.08 -7.55 -19.46
CA ALA A 290 6.44 -8.02 -19.16
C ALA A 290 7.55 -7.08 -19.69
N LEU A 291 7.27 -6.29 -20.73
CA LEU A 291 8.21 -5.31 -21.31
C LEU A 291 8.48 -4.11 -20.37
N ASN A 292 7.73 -3.97 -19.26
CA ASN A 292 8.12 -3.06 -18.18
C ASN A 292 9.35 -3.54 -17.40
N TRP A 293 9.63 -4.84 -17.41
CA TRP A 293 10.66 -5.53 -16.63
C TRP A 293 11.85 -6.00 -17.49
N THR A 294 11.67 -6.08 -18.80
CA THR A 294 12.70 -6.51 -19.77
C THR A 294 13.37 -5.29 -20.39
N PRO A 295 14.71 -5.13 -20.37
CA PRO A 295 15.39 -4.01 -21.00
C PRO A 295 15.23 -3.97 -22.52
N ALA A 296 14.91 -2.81 -23.08
CA ALA A 296 14.90 -2.58 -24.52
C ALA A 296 16.27 -2.06 -25.02
N ARG A 297 16.57 -2.30 -26.30
CA ARG A 297 17.79 -1.82 -26.98
C ARG A 297 17.99 -0.31 -26.75
N LYS A 298 19.23 0.10 -26.43
CA LYS A 298 19.60 1.49 -26.10
C LYS A 298 18.80 2.12 -24.94
N ASN A 299 18.23 1.32 -24.03
CA ASN A 299 17.45 1.78 -22.87
C ASN A 299 16.21 2.62 -23.23
N VAL A 300 15.63 2.50 -24.42
CA VAL A 300 14.47 3.32 -24.85
C VAL A 300 13.25 3.18 -23.93
N ASN A 301 13.11 2.03 -23.25
CA ASN A 301 12.07 1.81 -22.26
C ASN A 301 12.47 2.21 -20.82
N LYS A 302 13.62 2.86 -20.59
CA LYS A 302 14.08 3.23 -19.25
C LYS A 302 13.39 4.50 -18.74
N ARG A 303 12.54 4.32 -17.73
CA ARG A 303 11.68 5.36 -17.14
C ARG A 303 12.26 5.87 -15.82
N GLY A 304 11.78 6.98 -15.30
CA GLY A 304 12.14 7.34 -13.93
C GLY A 304 11.40 8.48 -13.28
N THR A 305 11.53 8.53 -11.96
CA THR A 305 10.86 9.50 -11.09
C THR A 305 11.83 10.13 -10.10
N ASN A 306 11.83 11.46 -10.09
CA ASN A 306 12.69 12.32 -9.29
C ASN A 306 11.87 12.98 -8.18
N ILE A 307 11.91 12.42 -6.96
CA ILE A 307 11.17 12.90 -5.80
C ILE A 307 12.08 13.82 -4.98
N LYS A 308 11.88 15.14 -5.13
CA LYS A 308 12.79 16.20 -4.66
C LYS A 308 12.31 16.84 -3.36
N GLY A 309 12.72 16.27 -2.22
CA GLY A 309 12.28 16.69 -0.89
C GLY A 309 10.77 16.64 -0.65
N ALA A 310 10.05 15.77 -1.39
CA ALA A 310 8.60 15.81 -1.51
C ALA A 310 7.89 14.65 -0.78
N ASN A 311 6.63 14.89 -0.40
CA ASN A 311 5.73 13.90 0.18
C ASN A 311 4.85 13.28 -0.92
N VAL A 312 5.13 12.02 -1.24
CA VAL A 312 4.52 11.30 -2.37
C VAL A 312 3.87 10.01 -1.90
N GLN A 313 2.69 9.74 -2.43
CA GLN A 313 1.96 8.50 -2.23
C GLN A 313 1.76 7.81 -3.58
N TRP A 314 2.14 6.54 -3.67
CA TRP A 314 1.85 5.68 -4.81
C TRP A 314 0.69 4.75 -4.46
N GLY A 315 -0.36 4.80 -5.27
CA GLY A 315 -1.66 4.21 -4.94
C GLY A 315 -2.45 5.05 -3.92
N ASP A 316 -3.72 4.70 -3.76
CA ASP A 316 -4.74 5.34 -2.93
C ASP A 316 -5.49 4.33 -2.04
N GLY A 317 -4.96 3.11 -1.94
CA GLY A 317 -5.61 1.99 -1.26
C GLY A 317 -6.77 1.35 -2.05
N THR A 318 -7.03 1.74 -3.30
CA THR A 318 -8.11 1.16 -4.14
C THR A 318 -7.64 0.12 -5.15
N THR A 319 -6.33 0.03 -5.43
CA THR A 319 -5.75 -0.94 -6.38
C THR A 319 -4.55 -1.69 -5.83
N ASN A 320 -4.12 -2.74 -6.54
CA ASN A 320 -2.87 -3.47 -6.33
C ASN A 320 -1.94 -3.38 -7.56
N ARG A 321 -2.04 -2.30 -8.34
CA ARG A 321 -1.21 -2.06 -9.52
C ARG A 321 -0.11 -1.07 -9.15
N ILE A 322 1.13 -1.55 -9.05
CA ILE A 322 2.25 -0.70 -8.62
C ILE A 322 2.45 0.48 -9.57
N PHE A 323 2.72 1.67 -9.02
CA PHE A 323 2.89 2.89 -9.82
C PHE A 323 4.04 2.74 -10.82
N MET A 324 5.18 2.15 -10.43
CA MET A 324 6.31 1.98 -11.34
C MET A 324 6.84 0.53 -11.34
N PRO A 325 6.30 -0.35 -12.19
CA PRO A 325 6.84 -1.69 -12.40
C PRO A 325 8.17 -1.62 -13.15
N GLY A 326 9.12 -2.50 -12.84
CA GLY A 326 10.42 -2.57 -13.50
C GLY A 326 11.59 -3.00 -12.61
N THR A 327 12.77 -3.08 -13.21
CA THR A 327 14.06 -3.43 -12.60
C THR A 327 14.97 -2.19 -12.54
N ALA A 328 16.17 -2.29 -11.94
CA ALA A 328 17.18 -1.23 -11.98
C ALA A 328 17.63 -0.83 -13.42
N GLU A 329 17.40 -1.73 -14.38
CA GLU A 329 17.73 -1.52 -15.79
C GLU A 329 16.61 -0.76 -16.49
N THR A 330 15.33 -1.11 -16.23
CA THR A 330 14.17 -0.49 -16.90
C THR A 330 13.57 0.72 -16.19
N VAL A 331 13.89 0.99 -14.92
CA VAL A 331 13.42 2.20 -14.21
C VAL A 331 14.46 2.78 -13.23
N TYR A 332 14.34 4.06 -12.89
CA TYR A 332 15.05 4.69 -11.78
C TYR A 332 14.11 5.41 -10.79
N ILE A 333 14.40 5.29 -9.50
CA ILE A 333 13.74 6.01 -8.42
C ILE A 333 14.80 6.83 -7.69
N ASN A 334 14.61 8.14 -7.62
CA ASN A 334 15.55 9.05 -6.97
C ASN A 334 14.85 9.83 -5.84
N LEU A 335 15.26 9.60 -4.60
CA LEU A 335 14.92 10.43 -3.45
C LEU A 335 16.00 11.49 -3.28
N LEU A 336 15.88 12.58 -4.04
CA LEU A 336 16.83 13.68 -4.00
C LEU A 336 16.52 14.61 -2.80
N ALA A 337 17.51 14.84 -1.94
CA ALA A 337 17.45 15.92 -0.96
C ALA A 337 17.34 17.25 -1.69
N ALA A 338 16.35 18.06 -1.31
CA ALA A 338 16.21 19.44 -1.77
C ALA A 338 16.31 20.36 -0.54
N ARG A 339 15.34 21.26 -0.33
CA ARG A 339 15.17 22.00 0.93
C ARG A 339 14.67 21.12 2.09
N SER A 340 14.38 19.85 1.81
CA SER A 340 13.74 18.87 2.67
C SER A 340 14.15 17.46 2.24
N ARG A 341 13.94 16.47 3.12
CA ARG A 341 13.98 15.04 2.81
C ARG A 341 12.65 14.60 2.19
N SER A 342 12.69 13.56 1.36
CA SER A 342 11.49 13.01 0.72
C SER A 342 10.77 11.99 1.61
N LEU A 343 9.45 11.84 1.42
CA LEU A 343 8.63 10.80 2.04
C LEU A 343 7.91 10.04 0.91
N LEU A 344 8.09 8.72 0.83
CA LEU A 344 7.41 7.88 -0.15
C LEU A 344 6.53 6.83 0.54
N THR A 345 5.22 6.94 0.32
CA THR A 345 4.21 6.04 0.87
C THR A 345 3.69 5.08 -0.21
N PHE A 346 3.67 3.78 0.09
CA PHE A 346 3.06 2.73 -0.74
C PHE A 346 1.69 2.40 -0.15
N ASP A 347 0.61 2.60 -0.92
CA ASP A 347 -0.78 2.48 -0.45
C ASP A 347 -1.65 1.67 -1.44
N TYR A 348 -1.72 0.36 -1.22
CA TYR A 348 -2.37 -0.61 -2.10
C TYR A 348 -3.31 -1.54 -1.32
N ASN A 349 -4.28 -2.19 -1.98
CA ASN A 349 -5.19 -3.17 -1.36
C ASN A 349 -4.81 -4.64 -1.62
N GLY A 350 -3.65 -4.89 -2.22
CA GLY A 350 -3.18 -6.24 -2.52
C GLY A 350 -1.67 -6.30 -2.78
N PRO A 351 -1.14 -7.49 -3.12
CA PRO A 351 0.29 -7.68 -3.33
C PRO A 351 0.84 -6.90 -4.52
N VAL A 352 1.95 -6.21 -4.29
CA VAL A 352 2.76 -5.52 -5.30
C VAL A 352 4.24 -5.89 -5.17
N THR A 353 4.99 -5.77 -6.27
CA THR A 353 6.45 -5.99 -6.26
C THR A 353 7.18 -4.79 -6.83
N LEU A 354 8.16 -4.30 -6.09
CA LEU A 354 9.13 -3.29 -6.48
C LEU A 354 10.44 -4.00 -6.82
N GLY A 355 10.74 -4.14 -8.12
CA GLY A 355 11.98 -4.78 -8.61
C GLY A 355 13.15 -3.82 -8.80
N ALA A 356 12.94 -2.52 -8.55
CA ALA A 356 13.96 -1.49 -8.68
C ALA A 356 14.38 -0.94 -7.30
N PRO A 357 15.67 -0.70 -7.08
CA PRO A 357 16.15 -0.06 -5.87
C PRO A 357 15.72 1.41 -5.84
N ILE A 358 15.27 1.85 -4.67
CA ILE A 358 15.12 3.27 -4.35
C ILE A 358 16.51 3.82 -4.04
N GLY A 359 16.96 4.84 -4.76
CA GLY A 359 18.30 5.43 -4.63
C GLY A 359 18.29 6.93 -4.42
N GLY A 360 19.49 7.52 -4.38
CA GLY A 360 19.76 8.95 -4.47
C GLY A 360 20.76 9.24 -5.59
N GLY A 361 20.86 10.49 -6.01
CA GLY A 361 21.80 10.93 -7.04
C GLY A 361 21.35 12.18 -7.77
N ARG A 362 22.16 12.65 -8.73
CA ARG A 362 21.79 13.78 -9.60
C ARG A 362 21.01 13.25 -10.81
N PHE A 363 19.78 13.74 -10.99
CA PHE A 363 18.91 13.34 -12.11
C PHE A 363 18.80 11.81 -12.29
N HIS A 364 19.36 11.25 -13.37
CA HIS A 364 19.34 9.82 -13.70
C HIS A 364 20.50 9.02 -13.09
N ASP A 365 21.47 9.67 -12.43
CA ASP A 365 22.59 9.04 -11.70
C ASP A 365 22.13 8.39 -10.38
N THR A 366 20.98 7.71 -10.38
CA THR A 366 20.47 7.01 -9.20
C THR A 366 21.48 5.97 -8.72
N LEU A 367 21.48 5.73 -7.41
CA LEU A 367 22.41 4.83 -6.71
C LEU A 367 23.86 5.33 -6.64
N SER A 368 24.18 6.53 -7.15
CA SER A 368 25.45 7.20 -6.86
C SER A 368 25.57 7.63 -5.39
N THR A 369 24.44 7.92 -4.73
CA THR A 369 24.37 8.20 -3.29
C THR A 369 23.13 7.55 -2.65
N PRO A 370 23.08 7.35 -1.31
CA PRO A 370 21.89 6.88 -0.64
C PRO A 370 20.75 7.90 -0.77
N GLY A 371 19.57 7.45 -1.18
CA GLY A 371 18.36 8.27 -1.26
C GLY A 371 18.02 8.97 0.07
N ALA A 372 17.71 10.25 0.02
CA ALA A 372 17.49 11.09 1.19
C ALA A 372 16.00 11.19 1.54
N GLY A 373 15.43 10.09 2.02
CA GLY A 373 14.03 10.06 2.41
C GLY A 373 13.62 8.86 3.26
N ASP A 374 12.36 8.87 3.65
CA ASP A 374 11.71 7.92 4.55
C ASP A 374 10.61 7.17 3.79
N ILE A 375 10.41 5.87 4.10
CA ILE A 375 9.47 5.00 3.41
C ILE A 375 8.36 4.53 4.36
N VAL A 376 7.11 4.57 3.90
CA VAL A 376 5.94 4.06 4.62
C VAL A 376 5.21 3.02 3.77
N ILE A 377 4.95 1.84 4.34
CA ILE A 377 3.99 0.88 3.81
C ILE A 377 2.68 1.07 4.59
N LYS A 378 1.65 1.60 3.92
CA LYS A 378 0.40 2.06 4.53
C LYS A 378 -0.43 0.90 5.10
N GLY A 379 -1.09 1.11 6.24
CA GLY A 379 -1.88 0.11 6.98
C GLY A 379 -3.17 -0.34 6.30
N THR A 380 -3.37 0.01 5.04
CA THR A 380 -4.47 -0.38 4.18
C THR A 380 -4.61 -1.89 4.11
N ARG A 381 -5.84 -2.40 4.20
CA ARG A 381 -6.14 -3.83 4.25
C ARG A 381 -5.66 -4.50 2.96
N GLY A 382 -4.71 -5.43 3.09
CA GLY A 382 -4.16 -6.20 1.97
C GLY A 382 -2.88 -5.61 1.36
N ASN A 383 -2.40 -4.45 1.82
CA ASN A 383 -1.17 -3.85 1.34
C ASN A 383 0.03 -4.76 1.63
N ASP A 384 0.60 -5.36 0.59
CA ASP A 384 1.67 -6.35 0.69
C ASP A 384 2.78 -6.03 -0.31
N VAL A 385 3.76 -5.24 0.14
CA VAL A 385 4.81 -4.68 -0.72
C VAL A 385 6.05 -5.56 -0.65
N THR A 386 6.45 -6.09 -1.80
CA THR A 386 7.70 -6.85 -1.95
C THR A 386 8.81 -5.98 -2.51
N PHE A 387 9.88 -5.75 -1.74
CA PHE A 387 11.15 -5.27 -2.28
C PHE A 387 11.93 -6.46 -2.83
N ALA A 388 11.98 -6.58 -4.15
CA ALA A 388 12.73 -7.62 -4.86
C ALA A 388 14.15 -7.16 -5.27
N ALA A 389 14.57 -5.99 -4.78
CA ALA A 389 15.92 -5.45 -4.87
C ALA A 389 16.41 -5.00 -3.47
N VAL A 390 17.70 -4.66 -3.36
CA VAL A 390 18.25 -4.02 -2.16
C VAL A 390 18.02 -2.52 -2.26
N GLN A 391 17.19 -1.95 -1.39
CA GLN A 391 16.89 -0.53 -1.42
C GLN A 391 18.03 0.29 -0.79
N TYR A 392 18.38 1.42 -1.41
CA TYR A 392 19.57 2.21 -1.12
C TYR A 392 19.20 3.65 -0.73
N TYR A 393 18.53 3.79 0.41
CA TYR A 393 18.18 5.07 1.03
C TYR A 393 18.65 5.15 2.48
N ASN A 394 18.96 6.37 2.93
CA ASN A 394 19.25 6.67 4.32
C ASN A 394 18.02 7.31 4.98
N GLY A 395 17.26 6.50 5.73
CA GLY A 395 16.04 6.93 6.42
C GLY A 395 15.28 5.76 7.01
N SER A 396 14.13 6.06 7.62
CA SER A 396 13.29 5.05 8.25
C SER A 396 12.46 4.24 7.25
N THR A 397 12.16 3.00 7.63
CA THR A 397 11.23 2.12 6.92
C THR A 397 10.10 1.75 7.88
N THR A 398 8.93 2.33 7.67
CA THR A 398 7.75 2.12 8.54
C THR A 398 6.79 1.16 7.87
N VAL A 399 6.41 0.09 8.59
CA VAL A 399 5.36 -0.84 8.19
C VAL A 399 4.19 -0.63 9.14
N GLU A 400 3.12 0.01 8.67
CA GLU A 400 1.97 0.31 9.52
C GLU A 400 1.19 -0.96 9.92
N LYS A 401 0.36 -0.85 10.95
CA LYS A 401 -0.49 -1.94 11.43
C LYS A 401 -1.45 -2.38 10.32
N GLY A 402 -1.44 -3.67 9.99
CA GLY A 402 -2.25 -4.25 8.91
C GLY A 402 -1.50 -4.45 7.58
N ALA A 403 -0.35 -3.79 7.40
CA ALA A 403 0.48 -3.90 6.21
C ALA A 403 1.49 -5.07 6.30
N VAL A 404 1.97 -5.50 5.13
CA VAL A 404 3.09 -6.45 4.98
C VAL A 404 4.20 -5.83 4.15
N LEU A 405 5.44 -5.93 4.64
CA LEU A 405 6.66 -5.67 3.87
C LEU A 405 7.43 -6.99 3.70
N ARG A 406 7.74 -7.33 2.46
CA ARG A 406 8.57 -8.49 2.11
C ARG A 406 9.94 -8.05 1.60
N LEU A 407 11.00 -8.53 2.24
CA LEU A 407 12.36 -8.43 1.69
C LEU A 407 12.64 -9.72 0.91
N GLY A 408 12.74 -9.57 -0.41
CA GLY A 408 12.86 -10.68 -1.36
C GLY A 408 11.51 -11.25 -1.81
N SER A 409 11.46 -11.64 -3.08
CA SER A 409 10.31 -12.32 -3.70
C SER A 409 10.18 -13.79 -3.27
N GLY A 410 11.29 -14.42 -2.85
CA GLY A 410 11.37 -15.87 -2.65
C GLY A 410 11.69 -16.67 -3.92
N LYS A 411 12.12 -15.99 -5.00
CA LYS A 411 12.62 -16.59 -6.25
C LYS A 411 14.07 -16.15 -6.50
N SER A 412 14.79 -16.89 -7.34
CA SER A 412 16.13 -16.47 -7.82
C SER A 412 16.05 -15.11 -8.52
N GLY A 413 17.15 -14.34 -8.49
CA GLY A 413 17.24 -12.97 -9.02
C GLY A 413 16.53 -11.89 -8.16
N GLY A 414 15.39 -12.21 -7.54
CA GLY A 414 14.58 -11.26 -6.78
C GLY A 414 14.84 -11.24 -5.27
N ASP A 415 16.11 -11.22 -4.86
CA ASP A 415 16.53 -11.12 -3.45
C ASP A 415 16.62 -9.65 -3.00
N GLY A 416 15.97 -9.31 -1.89
CA GLY A 416 15.79 -7.94 -1.43
C GLY A 416 16.63 -7.56 -0.20
N GLY A 417 16.57 -6.29 0.20
CA GLY A 417 17.27 -5.78 1.39
C GLY A 417 17.09 -4.29 1.63
N LEU A 418 17.73 -3.78 2.67
CA LEU A 418 17.74 -2.35 3.07
C LEU A 418 19.18 -1.89 3.31
N TYR A 419 19.47 -0.61 3.05
CA TYR A 419 20.75 0.00 3.35
C TYR A 419 20.90 0.32 4.84
N THR A 420 21.54 -0.59 5.59
CA THR A 420 21.64 -0.49 7.06
C THR A 420 22.84 0.31 7.59
N LYS A 421 23.63 0.95 6.73
CA LYS A 421 24.81 1.75 7.12
C LYS A 421 24.49 3.23 7.40
N GLY A 422 23.26 3.67 7.12
CA GLY A 422 22.83 5.05 7.35
C GLY A 422 22.62 5.39 8.83
N ASP A 423 22.96 6.61 9.23
CA ASP A 423 22.72 7.17 10.57
C ASP A 423 21.21 7.34 10.87
N LEU A 424 20.40 7.56 9.85
CA LEU A 424 18.94 7.66 9.94
C LEU A 424 18.21 6.32 9.68
N TYR A 425 18.93 5.26 9.28
CA TYR A 425 18.33 3.94 9.04
C TYR A 425 17.70 3.35 10.33
N LYS A 426 16.41 3.05 10.27
CA LYS A 426 15.66 2.32 11.32
C LYS A 426 14.45 1.61 10.70
N VAL A 427 14.00 0.52 11.32
CA VAL A 427 12.77 -0.17 10.92
C VAL A 427 11.72 -0.04 12.02
N VAL A 428 10.57 0.55 11.68
CA VAL A 428 9.42 0.70 12.57
C VAL A 428 8.33 -0.25 12.09
N ASN A 429 8.37 -1.48 12.59
CA ASN A 429 7.45 -2.54 12.18
C ASN A 429 6.26 -2.63 13.14
N ASN A 430 5.08 -2.21 12.70
CA ASN A 430 3.80 -2.41 13.39
C ASN A 430 2.84 -3.38 12.66
N GLY A 431 3.22 -3.83 11.45
CA GLY A 431 2.50 -4.82 10.64
C GLY A 431 3.21 -6.18 10.64
N SER A 432 3.64 -6.62 9.46
CA SER A 432 4.48 -7.81 9.29
C SER A 432 5.69 -7.52 8.41
N LEU A 433 6.88 -7.89 8.90
CA LEU A 433 8.12 -7.91 8.13
C LEU A 433 8.48 -9.37 7.82
N ILE A 434 8.59 -9.71 6.54
CA ILE A 434 8.84 -11.07 6.08
C ILE A 434 10.10 -11.08 5.21
N VAL A 435 11.14 -11.81 5.63
CA VAL A 435 12.34 -12.01 4.79
C VAL A 435 12.24 -13.34 4.06
N ARG A 436 12.44 -13.31 2.74
CA ARG A 436 12.24 -14.45 1.82
C ARG A 436 13.46 -14.80 0.98
N ASN A 437 14.59 -14.10 1.14
CA ASN A 437 15.74 -14.25 0.26
C ASN A 437 16.20 -15.71 0.08
N VAL A 438 16.52 -16.10 -1.15
CA VAL A 438 16.92 -17.45 -1.53
C VAL A 438 18.45 -17.62 -1.48
N SER A 439 19.22 -16.59 -1.81
CA SER A 439 20.68 -16.68 -1.94
C SER A 439 21.43 -15.62 -1.14
N LYS A 440 21.02 -14.35 -1.19
CA LYS A 440 21.72 -13.22 -0.55
C LYS A 440 21.30 -13.09 0.92
N PRO A 441 22.22 -13.19 1.90
CA PRO A 441 21.93 -12.92 3.30
C PRO A 441 21.43 -11.49 3.51
N VAL A 442 20.64 -11.27 4.56
CA VAL A 442 20.18 -9.94 4.98
C VAL A 442 20.66 -9.67 6.39
N THR A 443 21.21 -8.48 6.65
CA THR A 443 21.49 -7.99 8.01
C THR A 443 20.53 -6.86 8.33
N LEU A 444 19.92 -6.88 9.51
CA LEU A 444 19.00 -5.84 10.01
C LEU A 444 19.43 -5.42 11.43
N SER A 445 19.52 -4.11 11.65
CA SER A 445 19.64 -3.51 12.98
C SER A 445 18.48 -2.52 13.22
N ARG A 446 18.39 -1.95 14.43
CA ARG A 446 17.43 -0.87 14.79
C ARG A 446 15.97 -1.20 14.39
N VAL A 447 15.53 -2.43 14.71
CA VAL A 447 14.20 -2.96 14.40
C VAL A 447 13.30 -2.88 15.64
N GLY A 448 12.35 -1.95 15.63
CA GLY A 448 11.38 -1.74 16.72
C GLY A 448 9.93 -1.85 16.24
N GLY A 449 8.99 -1.62 17.18
CA GLY A 449 7.56 -1.63 16.92
C GLY A 449 6.82 -2.89 17.42
N THR A 450 5.53 -2.96 17.16
CA THR A 450 4.60 -4.00 17.66
C THR A 450 4.37 -5.18 16.71
N GLY A 451 4.89 -5.08 15.49
CA GLY A 451 4.66 -5.99 14.38
C GLY A 451 5.47 -7.29 14.45
N SER A 452 5.10 -8.23 13.58
CA SER A 452 5.71 -9.57 13.50
C SER A 452 6.95 -9.61 12.60
N LEU A 453 7.90 -10.49 12.91
CA LEU A 453 9.03 -10.83 12.04
C LEU A 453 8.90 -12.29 11.58
N THR A 454 9.00 -12.55 10.28
CA THR A 454 9.02 -13.91 9.72
C THR A 454 10.23 -14.15 8.83
N GLN A 455 11.10 -15.07 9.23
CA GLN A 455 12.14 -15.65 8.38
C GLN A 455 11.54 -16.81 7.57
N SER A 456 11.60 -16.69 6.24
CA SER A 456 11.04 -17.66 5.28
C SER A 456 11.88 -17.87 4.02
N GLY A 457 13.04 -17.22 3.95
CA GLY A 457 14.03 -17.44 2.91
C GLY A 457 14.83 -18.73 3.13
N ALA A 458 15.64 -19.10 2.14
CA ALA A 458 16.70 -20.08 2.34
C ALA A 458 17.96 -19.43 2.92
N ALA A 459 18.25 -18.19 2.51
CA ALA A 459 19.37 -17.39 3.02
C ALA A 459 19.17 -16.97 4.48
N THR A 460 20.28 -16.71 5.17
CA THR A 460 20.30 -16.26 6.56
C THR A 460 19.87 -14.80 6.69
N THR A 461 18.95 -14.52 7.62
CA THR A 461 18.71 -13.17 8.14
C THR A 461 19.44 -13.00 9.46
N THR A 462 20.27 -11.97 9.60
CA THR A 462 20.98 -11.62 10.84
C THR A 462 20.35 -10.39 11.48
N LEU A 463 19.86 -10.53 12.70
CA LEU A 463 19.53 -9.40 13.57
C LEU A 463 20.80 -8.98 14.34
N THR A 464 21.12 -7.69 14.35
CA THR A 464 22.35 -7.19 14.99
C THR A 464 22.13 -5.88 15.77
N GLY A 465 22.86 -5.73 16.88
CA GLY A 465 22.78 -4.58 17.79
C GLY A 465 21.66 -4.68 18.83
N GLY A 466 21.90 -4.13 20.02
CA GLY A 466 20.91 -4.07 21.12
C GLY A 466 19.65 -3.23 20.82
N ALA A 467 19.65 -2.47 19.73
CA ALA A 467 18.50 -1.70 19.22
C ALA A 467 17.44 -2.57 18.49
N VAL A 468 17.51 -3.90 18.59
CA VAL A 468 16.44 -4.82 18.19
C VAL A 468 15.46 -4.94 19.36
N THR A 469 14.32 -4.25 19.24
CA THR A 469 13.39 -3.99 20.36
C THR A 469 11.93 -4.36 20.09
N TYR A 470 11.59 -4.84 18.89
CA TYR A 470 10.22 -5.18 18.52
C TYR A 470 9.58 -6.22 19.44
N THR A 471 8.26 -6.10 19.65
CA THR A 471 7.50 -6.90 20.63
C THR A 471 6.60 -7.98 20.03
N GLY A 472 6.37 -7.95 18.72
CA GLY A 472 5.53 -8.94 18.04
C GLY A 472 6.15 -10.35 17.97
N ALA A 473 5.44 -11.27 17.31
CA ALA A 473 5.87 -12.66 17.17
C ALA A 473 7.07 -12.80 16.23
N THR A 474 8.00 -13.70 16.58
CA THR A 474 9.14 -14.10 15.74
C THR A 474 8.89 -15.50 15.18
N THR A 475 8.78 -15.64 13.87
CA THR A 475 8.55 -16.94 13.22
C THR A 475 9.72 -17.30 12.30
N VAL A 476 10.24 -18.51 12.40
CA VAL A 476 11.18 -19.10 11.44
C VAL A 476 10.49 -20.27 10.77
N THR A 477 10.43 -20.23 9.44
CA THR A 477 9.75 -21.23 8.60
C THR A 477 10.71 -21.96 7.66
N LYS A 478 11.81 -21.31 7.24
CA LYS A 478 12.86 -21.84 6.37
C LYS A 478 14.16 -21.08 6.63
N GLY A 479 15.31 -21.72 6.41
CA GLY A 479 16.63 -21.10 6.56
C GLY A 479 16.94 -20.73 8.02
N THR A 480 17.81 -19.74 8.19
CA THR A 480 18.34 -19.35 9.50
C THR A 480 17.96 -17.90 9.85
N LEU A 481 17.45 -17.69 11.06
CA LEU A 481 17.47 -16.40 11.73
C LEU A 481 18.65 -16.40 12.70
N ALA A 482 19.58 -15.46 12.57
CA ALA A 482 20.77 -15.34 13.41
C ALA A 482 20.68 -14.10 14.30
N LEU A 483 21.16 -14.19 15.55
CA LEU A 483 21.29 -13.07 16.48
C LEU A 483 22.78 -12.77 16.71
N ARG A 484 23.20 -11.51 16.54
CA ARG A 484 24.61 -11.08 16.68
C ARG A 484 24.72 -9.75 17.43
N SER A 485 25.91 -9.47 17.95
CA SER A 485 26.30 -8.17 18.55
C SER A 485 25.24 -7.55 19.48
N GLY A 486 24.73 -8.32 20.44
CA GLY A 486 23.74 -7.86 21.44
C GLY A 486 22.27 -7.85 20.98
N ALA A 487 21.94 -8.28 19.76
CA ALA A 487 20.54 -8.50 19.38
C ALA A 487 19.91 -9.65 20.18
N ALA A 488 18.70 -9.44 20.71
CA ALA A 488 18.00 -10.41 21.56
C ALA A 488 16.50 -10.46 21.25
N LEU A 489 15.85 -11.59 21.55
CA LEU A 489 14.41 -11.80 21.34
C LEU A 489 13.57 -11.73 22.63
N THR A 490 14.15 -11.25 23.74
CA THR A 490 13.52 -11.17 25.08
C THR A 490 12.24 -10.34 25.16
N ARG A 491 11.97 -9.50 24.15
CA ARG A 491 10.75 -8.70 24.02
C ARG A 491 9.66 -9.35 23.13
N SER A 492 10.01 -10.35 22.32
CA SER A 492 9.09 -10.97 21.35
C SER A 492 7.97 -11.75 22.05
N ARG A 493 6.72 -11.56 21.61
CA ARG A 493 5.53 -12.20 22.19
C ARG A 493 5.59 -13.73 22.16
N THR A 494 6.17 -14.33 21.12
CA THR A 494 6.36 -15.78 20.96
C THR A 494 7.40 -16.05 19.87
N ILE A 495 8.18 -17.11 20.02
CA ILE A 495 9.18 -17.58 19.06
C ILE A 495 8.73 -18.95 18.51
N ARG A 496 8.59 -19.06 17.19
CA ARG A 496 8.05 -20.26 16.52
C ARG A 496 8.97 -20.81 15.44
N LEU A 497 9.49 -22.03 15.63
CA LEU A 497 10.32 -22.75 14.65
C LEU A 497 9.46 -23.79 13.90
N THR A 498 8.73 -23.37 12.86
CA THR A 498 7.57 -24.11 12.36
C THR A 498 7.89 -25.32 11.49
N THR A 499 9.12 -25.46 11.00
CA THR A 499 9.58 -26.62 10.19
C THR A 499 10.88 -27.21 10.75
N ALA A 500 11.20 -28.44 10.38
CA ALA A 500 12.47 -29.07 10.79
C ALA A 500 13.71 -28.39 10.17
N GLY A 501 13.55 -27.70 9.05
CA GLY A 501 14.61 -26.90 8.42
C GLY A 501 14.76 -25.48 8.99
N ALA A 502 13.86 -25.04 9.87
CA ALA A 502 13.90 -23.72 10.50
C ALA A 502 14.95 -23.66 11.61
N ARG A 503 15.90 -22.73 11.50
CA ARG A 503 17.01 -22.56 12.45
C ARG A 503 17.01 -21.17 13.09
N LEU A 504 17.23 -21.13 14.41
CA LEU A 504 17.49 -19.91 15.17
C LEU A 504 18.90 -20.00 15.76
N ASP A 505 19.87 -19.30 15.18
CA ASP A 505 21.27 -19.28 15.60
C ASP A 505 21.50 -18.09 16.53
N VAL A 506 21.60 -18.36 17.84
CA VAL A 506 21.73 -17.32 18.87
C VAL A 506 23.17 -17.02 19.28
N GLY A 507 24.15 -17.64 18.60
CA GLY A 507 25.57 -17.48 18.91
C GLY A 507 25.93 -17.88 20.34
N THR A 508 26.97 -17.25 20.88
CA THR A 508 27.49 -17.47 22.24
C THR A 508 26.64 -16.82 23.33
N ALA A 509 25.84 -15.80 23.00
CA ALA A 509 24.99 -15.09 23.96
C ALA A 509 23.76 -15.91 24.42
N GLY A 510 23.38 -16.94 23.67
CA GLY A 510 22.25 -17.80 23.99
C GLY A 510 20.87 -17.17 23.77
N LEU A 511 19.83 -17.95 24.02
CA LEU A 511 18.43 -17.53 23.92
C LEU A 511 17.80 -17.48 25.31
N ARG A 512 17.42 -16.29 25.78
CA ARG A 512 16.61 -16.12 26.98
C ARG A 512 15.12 -16.06 26.62
N VAL A 513 14.39 -17.12 26.92
CA VAL A 513 12.94 -17.25 26.66
C VAL A 513 12.17 -16.67 27.85
N THR A 514 11.49 -15.54 27.63
CA THR A 514 10.74 -14.78 28.64
C THR A 514 9.21 -14.92 28.50
N ARG A 515 8.73 -15.59 27.45
CA ARG A 515 7.30 -15.75 27.14
C ARG A 515 7.00 -17.14 26.60
N SER A 516 7.32 -17.39 25.32
CA SER A 516 7.03 -18.67 24.66
C SER A 516 8.03 -18.97 23.55
N LEU A 517 8.58 -20.19 23.56
CA LEU A 517 9.30 -20.83 22.45
C LEU A 517 8.57 -22.13 22.08
N SER A 518 8.32 -22.38 20.80
CA SER A 518 7.68 -23.61 20.33
C SER A 518 8.10 -23.99 18.91
N GLY A 519 7.95 -25.27 18.55
CA GLY A 519 8.11 -25.70 17.15
C GLY A 519 8.68 -27.11 17.00
N LYS A 520 9.27 -27.35 15.82
CA LYS A 520 9.96 -28.60 15.44
C LYS A 520 11.29 -28.38 14.72
N GLY A 521 11.82 -27.15 14.76
CA GLY A 521 13.13 -26.78 14.22
C GLY A 521 14.23 -26.74 15.29
N THR A 522 15.33 -26.06 14.99
CA THR A 522 16.55 -26.07 15.83
C THR A 522 16.91 -24.69 16.37
N VAL A 523 17.11 -24.57 17.68
CA VAL A 523 17.88 -23.47 18.28
C VAL A 523 19.36 -23.91 18.33
N LYS A 524 20.22 -23.16 17.64
CA LYS A 524 21.67 -23.37 17.65
C LYS A 524 22.30 -22.39 18.63
N GLY A 525 22.80 -22.92 19.74
CA GLY A 525 23.25 -22.18 20.92
C GLY A 525 22.54 -22.64 22.20
N ALA A 526 22.91 -22.06 23.34
CA ALA A 526 22.28 -22.35 24.63
C ALA A 526 20.89 -21.68 24.78
N VAL A 527 20.04 -22.25 25.63
CA VAL A 527 18.69 -21.75 25.94
C VAL A 527 18.50 -21.63 27.46
N THR A 528 18.05 -20.47 27.92
CA THR A 528 17.58 -20.24 29.29
C THR A 528 16.07 -19.99 29.26
N ASN A 529 15.31 -20.85 29.94
CA ASN A 529 13.85 -20.75 30.03
C ASN A 529 13.38 -20.08 31.33
N GLU A 530 12.70 -18.95 31.19
CA GLU A 530 12.00 -18.19 32.24
C GLU A 530 10.51 -17.97 31.89
N GLY A 531 10.00 -18.69 30.89
CA GLY A 531 8.60 -18.70 30.48
C GLY A 531 8.24 -20.10 30.00
N VAL A 532 7.54 -20.21 28.87
CA VAL A 532 7.11 -21.51 28.34
C VAL A 532 8.03 -21.98 27.20
N VAL A 533 8.54 -23.21 27.29
CA VAL A 533 9.13 -23.95 26.17
C VAL A 533 8.22 -25.13 25.83
N VAL A 534 7.78 -25.24 24.58
CA VAL A 534 6.98 -26.38 24.11
C VAL A 534 7.90 -27.41 23.45
N ALA A 535 7.82 -28.66 23.93
CA ALA A 535 8.62 -29.79 23.47
C ALA A 535 8.41 -30.12 21.98
N GLY A 536 9.41 -30.79 21.39
CA GLY A 536 9.43 -31.21 19.98
C GLY A 536 10.46 -30.49 19.10
N LEU A 537 11.19 -29.51 19.66
CA LEU A 537 12.31 -28.80 19.02
C LEU A 537 13.67 -29.32 19.50
N THR A 538 14.75 -28.94 18.81
CA THR A 538 16.13 -29.29 19.19
C THR A 538 16.91 -28.06 19.66
N VAL A 539 17.68 -28.19 20.74
CA VAL A 539 18.64 -27.21 21.26
C VAL A 539 20.04 -27.80 21.13
N THR A 540 20.94 -27.16 20.38
CA THR A 540 22.30 -27.71 20.16
C THR A 540 23.29 -27.32 21.26
N GLY A 541 22.97 -26.33 22.09
CA GLY A 541 23.73 -25.98 23.29
C GLY A 541 23.08 -26.55 24.55
N GLY A 542 23.47 -26.03 25.72
CA GLY A 542 22.84 -26.39 26.98
C GLY A 542 21.41 -25.82 27.12
N TYR A 543 20.59 -26.49 27.92
CA TYR A 543 19.24 -26.08 28.28
C TYR A 543 19.14 -25.86 29.80
N THR A 544 18.89 -24.63 30.21
CA THR A 544 18.64 -24.27 31.61
C THR A 544 17.20 -23.84 31.77
N GLN A 545 16.38 -24.61 32.49
CA GLN A 545 15.12 -24.11 33.01
C GLN A 545 15.33 -23.48 34.39
N THR A 546 14.77 -22.29 34.57
CA THR A 546 14.77 -21.59 35.86
C THR A 546 13.53 -21.93 36.68
N GLY A 547 13.49 -21.55 37.96
CA GLY A 547 12.29 -21.72 38.80
C GLY A 547 11.03 -21.01 38.30
N LYS A 548 11.16 -20.06 37.35
CA LYS A 548 10.05 -19.39 36.66
C LYS A 548 9.65 -20.04 35.33
N GLY A 549 10.50 -20.94 34.81
CA GLY A 549 10.29 -21.58 33.52
C GLY A 549 9.41 -22.82 33.62
N GLU A 550 8.74 -23.14 32.52
CA GLU A 550 7.87 -24.29 32.33
C GLU A 550 8.19 -25.01 31.02
N LEU A 551 8.25 -26.34 31.07
CA LEU A 551 8.33 -27.21 29.90
C LEU A 551 6.94 -27.81 29.62
N VAL A 552 6.35 -27.49 28.46
CA VAL A 552 5.08 -28.07 28.00
C VAL A 552 5.39 -29.26 27.09
N LEU A 553 5.07 -30.46 27.58
CA LEU A 553 5.29 -31.72 26.88
C LEU A 553 4.26 -31.93 25.74
N ARG A 554 4.70 -32.60 24.68
CA ARG A 554 3.94 -32.97 23.48
C ARG A 554 4.43 -34.33 22.98
N LYS A 555 3.84 -34.86 21.89
CA LYS A 555 4.20 -36.15 21.24
C LYS A 555 5.68 -36.29 20.80
N ARG A 556 6.52 -35.26 20.96
CA ARG A 556 7.97 -35.32 20.73
C ARG A 556 8.69 -34.67 21.91
N PRO A 557 9.79 -35.25 22.42
CA PRO A 557 10.57 -34.66 23.50
C PRO A 557 11.19 -33.32 23.10
N LEU A 558 11.62 -32.54 24.10
CA LEU A 558 12.64 -31.53 23.88
C LEU A 558 13.99 -32.24 23.69
N LYS A 559 14.70 -32.00 22.58
CA LYS A 559 16.04 -32.58 22.36
C LYS A 559 17.13 -31.57 22.71
N VAL A 560 18.10 -31.95 23.52
CA VAL A 560 19.21 -31.11 24.00
C VAL A 560 20.54 -31.82 23.77
N HIS A 561 21.53 -31.13 23.18
CA HIS A 561 22.87 -31.70 22.91
C HIS A 561 23.97 -31.14 23.83
N GLY A 562 23.69 -30.09 24.60
CA GLY A 562 24.56 -29.61 25.68
C GLY A 562 24.02 -29.97 27.06
N THR A 563 24.63 -29.42 28.10
CA THR A 563 24.25 -29.66 29.51
C THR A 563 22.80 -29.28 29.83
N VAL A 564 22.15 -30.07 30.68
CA VAL A 564 20.77 -29.84 31.13
C VAL A 564 20.72 -29.44 32.60
N ARG A 565 20.03 -28.33 32.90
CA ARG A 565 19.67 -27.89 34.25
C ARG A 565 18.16 -27.66 34.35
N LEU A 566 17.52 -28.26 35.35
CA LEU A 566 16.07 -28.27 35.53
C LEU A 566 15.67 -27.63 36.87
N ALA A 567 14.57 -26.89 36.80
CA ALA A 567 13.80 -26.28 37.87
C ALA A 567 12.42 -25.90 37.30
N GLY A 568 11.48 -25.43 38.13
CA GLY A 568 10.21 -24.91 37.65
C GLY A 568 9.26 -26.00 37.12
N GLY A 569 8.30 -25.61 36.27
CA GLY A 569 7.16 -26.43 35.88
C GLY A 569 7.43 -27.47 34.79
N LEU A 570 6.63 -28.53 34.82
CA LEU A 570 6.46 -29.50 33.73
C LEU A 570 4.95 -29.69 33.49
N ASP A 571 4.43 -29.12 32.40
CA ASP A 571 3.05 -29.37 31.93
C ASP A 571 3.03 -30.60 31.02
N PHE A 572 2.08 -31.49 31.27
CA PHE A 572 1.81 -32.70 30.51
C PHE A 572 0.32 -32.86 30.15
N ALA A 573 -0.56 -31.93 30.55
CA ALA A 573 -1.98 -31.95 30.19
C ALA A 573 -2.17 -31.92 28.66
N ALA A 574 -1.28 -31.19 27.98
CA ALA A 574 -1.23 -31.05 26.54
C ALA A 574 -0.72 -32.30 25.78
N LEU A 575 -0.28 -33.35 26.49
CA LEU A 575 -0.02 -34.71 26.00
C LEU A 575 -1.23 -35.63 26.25
N ALA A 576 -1.83 -35.58 27.45
CA ALA A 576 -3.00 -36.40 27.80
C ALA A 576 -4.16 -36.25 26.79
N ALA A 577 -4.38 -35.03 26.28
CA ALA A 577 -5.41 -34.70 25.30
C ALA A 577 -5.21 -35.30 23.88
N VAL A 578 -4.17 -36.12 23.66
CA VAL A 578 -3.83 -36.71 22.34
C VAL A 578 -4.09 -38.23 22.30
N GLY A 579 -4.73 -38.77 23.34
CA GLY A 579 -4.80 -40.22 23.61
C GLY A 579 -3.59 -40.66 24.43
N GLY A 580 -3.82 -41.60 25.36
CA GLY A 580 -2.81 -42.01 26.33
C GLY A 580 -1.51 -42.47 25.66
N PRO A 581 -0.33 -42.01 26.11
CA PRO A 581 0.93 -42.57 25.67
C PRO A 581 1.09 -44.01 26.16
N GLY A 582 2.04 -44.74 25.57
CA GLY A 582 2.40 -46.09 26.01
C GLY A 582 3.29 -46.10 27.26
N GLU A 583 3.75 -47.30 27.61
CA GLU A 583 4.50 -47.64 28.83
C GLU A 583 5.70 -46.73 29.18
N SER A 584 6.25 -45.97 28.21
CA SER A 584 7.32 -45.01 28.43
C SER A 584 7.18 -43.74 27.57
N ILE A 585 7.49 -42.58 28.16
CA ILE A 585 7.46 -41.26 27.52
C ILE A 585 8.80 -40.55 27.74
N THR A 586 9.57 -40.31 26.68
CA THR A 586 10.69 -39.38 26.74
C THR A 586 10.16 -37.94 26.84
N VAL A 587 10.45 -37.27 27.95
CA VAL A 587 10.15 -35.85 28.18
C VAL A 587 11.23 -34.97 27.56
N LEU A 588 12.49 -35.34 27.81
CA LEU A 588 13.69 -34.66 27.34
C LEU A 588 14.70 -35.71 26.85
N ASP A 589 15.16 -35.54 25.61
CA ASP A 589 16.19 -36.33 24.93
C ASP A 589 17.55 -35.60 25.10
N HIS A 590 18.51 -36.18 25.82
CA HIS A 590 19.72 -35.49 26.32
C HIS A 590 21.02 -36.09 25.75
N ARG A 591 21.36 -35.76 24.50
CA ARG A 591 22.63 -36.20 23.86
C ARG A 591 23.85 -35.36 24.28
N GLY A 592 23.83 -34.84 25.50
CA GLY A 592 24.94 -34.12 26.14
C GLY A 592 25.88 -35.07 26.87
N LYS A 593 27.09 -34.60 27.19
CA LYS A 593 27.99 -35.33 28.11
C LYS A 593 27.62 -34.99 29.56
N GLY A 594 27.33 -36.01 30.35
CA GLY A 594 26.97 -35.88 31.76
C GLY A 594 25.46 -35.99 32.03
N GLY A 595 25.11 -36.11 33.31
CA GLY A 595 23.72 -36.23 33.76
C GLY A 595 22.97 -34.89 33.84
N ASN A 596 21.65 -34.98 34.03
CA ASN A 596 20.81 -33.82 34.35
C ASN A 596 21.17 -33.23 35.72
N THR A 597 21.06 -31.91 35.87
CA THR A 597 21.24 -31.22 37.16
C THR A 597 19.94 -30.57 37.63
N GLY A 598 19.56 -30.79 38.89
CA GLY A 598 18.24 -30.37 39.41
C GLY A 598 17.08 -31.21 38.87
N THR A 599 15.86 -30.85 39.26
CA THR A 599 14.60 -31.53 38.92
C THR A 599 13.50 -30.50 38.66
N PHE A 600 12.40 -30.90 38.04
CA PHE A 600 11.19 -30.07 38.05
C PHE A 600 10.64 -29.93 39.48
N THR A 601 9.96 -28.81 39.76
CA THR A 601 9.41 -28.50 41.09
C THR A 601 8.43 -29.57 41.54
N GLY A 602 8.61 -30.09 42.77
CA GLY A 602 7.80 -31.17 43.34
C GLY A 602 8.08 -32.58 42.79
N LEU A 603 8.79 -32.71 41.66
CA LEU A 603 9.00 -33.98 40.95
C LEU A 603 10.43 -34.50 41.16
N ARG A 604 10.73 -35.05 42.35
CA ARG A 604 11.99 -35.76 42.61
C ARG A 604 12.10 -37.06 41.80
N GLU A 605 13.30 -37.65 41.74
CA GLU A 605 13.52 -38.99 41.16
C GLU A 605 12.53 -40.01 41.72
N GLY A 606 11.90 -40.81 40.85
CA GLY A 606 10.90 -41.82 41.20
C GLY A 606 9.53 -41.28 41.65
N ALA A 607 9.31 -39.96 41.64
CA ALA A 607 8.03 -39.34 41.99
C ALA A 607 6.90 -39.80 41.04
N LYS A 608 5.70 -40.00 41.59
CA LYS A 608 4.51 -40.38 40.82
C LYS A 608 3.92 -39.14 40.12
N VAL A 609 3.53 -39.32 38.85
CA VAL A 609 2.84 -38.33 38.01
C VAL A 609 1.59 -39.00 37.45
N LYS A 610 0.40 -38.45 37.69
CA LYS A 610 -0.85 -38.96 37.10
C LYS A 610 -1.13 -38.25 35.77
N LEU A 611 -1.39 -39.02 34.72
CA LEU A 611 -1.61 -38.54 33.36
C LEU A 611 -2.84 -39.23 32.78
N ALA A 612 -3.96 -38.49 32.68
CA ALA A 612 -5.30 -39.08 32.58
C ALA A 612 -5.50 -40.11 33.72
N ASP A 613 -5.93 -41.34 33.43
CA ASP A 613 -6.14 -42.37 34.45
C ASP A 613 -4.84 -43.06 34.90
N ASN A 614 -3.83 -43.07 34.04
CA ASN A 614 -2.60 -43.83 34.22
C ASN A 614 -1.63 -43.10 35.17
N THR A 615 -0.88 -43.87 35.97
CA THR A 615 0.16 -43.34 36.86
C THR A 615 1.53 -43.69 36.29
N TYR A 616 2.40 -42.69 36.21
CA TYR A 616 3.79 -42.81 35.77
C TYR A 616 4.74 -42.51 36.93
N ARG A 617 6.01 -42.94 36.82
CA ARG A 617 7.13 -42.44 37.62
C ARG A 617 8.09 -41.67 36.74
N ILE A 618 8.56 -40.52 37.22
CA ILE A 618 9.62 -39.77 36.55
C ILE A 618 11.01 -40.31 36.93
N SER A 619 11.90 -40.43 35.95
CA SER A 619 13.33 -40.59 36.15
C SER A 619 14.10 -39.54 35.35
N TYR A 620 15.14 -39.00 35.95
CA TYR A 620 16.10 -38.07 35.33
C TYR A 620 17.37 -38.79 34.83
N ARG A 621 17.33 -40.13 34.77
CA ARG A 621 18.41 -41.03 34.33
C ARG A 621 17.91 -42.11 33.37
N GLY A 622 16.81 -41.84 32.66
CA GLY A 622 16.21 -42.78 31.72
C GLY A 622 16.98 -42.85 30.39
N GLY A 623 16.45 -43.61 29.44
CA GLY A 623 17.00 -43.72 28.08
C GLY A 623 18.42 -44.28 28.07
N ASP A 624 19.37 -43.52 27.53
CA ASP A 624 20.82 -43.79 27.54
C ASP A 624 21.54 -43.34 28.83
N GLY A 625 20.78 -43.10 29.92
CA GLY A 625 21.29 -42.86 31.27
C GLY A 625 21.18 -41.40 31.75
N ASN A 626 20.77 -40.49 30.87
CA ASN A 626 20.58 -39.07 31.16
C ASN A 626 19.35 -38.44 30.47
N ASP A 627 18.48 -39.21 29.80
CA ASP A 627 17.17 -38.73 29.36
C ASP A 627 16.26 -38.47 30.57
N VAL A 628 15.26 -37.59 30.41
CA VAL A 628 14.15 -37.48 31.37
C VAL A 628 12.98 -38.27 30.82
N VAL A 629 12.53 -39.28 31.57
CA VAL A 629 11.54 -40.27 31.12
C VAL A 629 10.43 -40.43 32.17
N LEU A 630 9.20 -40.57 31.71
CA LEU A 630 8.05 -41.02 32.51
C LEU A 630 7.76 -42.47 32.14
N THR A 631 7.85 -43.40 33.08
CA THR A 631 7.55 -44.83 32.87
C THR A 631 6.29 -45.21 33.62
N GLU A 632 5.37 -45.94 32.99
CA GLU A 632 4.08 -46.33 33.58
C GLU A 632 4.27 -47.29 34.76
N THR A 633 3.54 -47.05 35.86
CA THR A 633 3.45 -48.00 36.96
C THR A 633 2.31 -48.98 36.68
N LYS A 634 2.64 -50.11 36.07
CA LYS A 634 1.76 -51.29 36.05
C LYS A 634 1.29 -51.59 37.48
N ALA A 635 -0.01 -51.81 37.65
CA ALA A 635 -0.53 -52.31 38.91
C ALA A 635 0.09 -53.71 39.16
N GLY A 636 0.68 -53.92 40.34
CA GLY A 636 0.99 -55.28 40.77
C GLY A 636 -0.32 -56.07 40.93
N PRO A 637 -0.31 -57.40 40.71
CA PRO A 637 -1.49 -58.21 40.99
C PRO A 637 -1.90 -58.00 42.45
N SER A 638 -3.18 -57.67 42.69
CA SER A 638 -3.71 -57.56 44.05
C SER A 638 -3.44 -58.85 44.80
N PRO A 639 -2.88 -58.81 46.03
CA PRO A 639 -2.69 -60.02 46.81
C PRO A 639 -4.06 -60.67 47.05
N THR A 640 -4.20 -61.95 46.66
CA THR A 640 -5.40 -62.73 46.93
C THR A 640 -5.58 -62.83 48.44
N VAL A 641 -6.60 -62.14 48.96
CA VAL A 641 -6.90 -62.06 50.39
C VAL A 641 -7.26 -63.46 50.90
N LYS A 642 -6.37 -64.06 51.71
CA LYS A 642 -6.80 -65.08 52.65
C LYS A 642 -7.59 -64.40 53.76
N THR A 643 -8.83 -64.84 53.96
CA THR A 643 -9.70 -64.36 55.03
C THR A 643 -9.12 -64.70 56.40
N ALA A 644 -8.95 -63.69 57.23
CA ALA A 644 -8.82 -63.80 58.68
C ALA A 644 -9.64 -62.65 59.29
N ALA A 645 -10.47 -62.94 60.28
CA ALA A 645 -11.31 -61.94 60.94
C ALA A 645 -10.50 -61.16 61.99
N GLY A 646 -10.77 -59.87 62.12
CA GLY A 646 -10.13 -58.99 63.10
C GLY A 646 -10.66 -57.58 62.95
N SER A 647 -11.56 -57.18 63.83
CA SER A 647 -12.14 -55.84 63.87
C SER A 647 -11.28 -54.91 64.73
N ASP A 648 -10.94 -53.73 64.20
CA ASP A 648 -11.02 -52.51 65.00
C ASP A 648 -11.24 -51.26 64.13
N SER A 649 -11.51 -50.13 64.76
CA SER A 649 -12.05 -48.92 64.14
C SER A 649 -11.18 -47.68 64.37
N GLY A 650 -11.04 -46.83 63.36
CA GLY A 650 -10.27 -45.58 63.46
C GLY A 650 -10.24 -44.76 62.15
N PRO A 651 -10.86 -43.56 62.10
CA PRO A 651 -10.84 -42.71 60.92
C PRO A 651 -9.61 -41.78 60.90
N GLY A 652 -8.91 -41.65 59.77
CA GLY A 652 -7.71 -40.80 59.72
C GLY A 652 -6.96 -40.60 58.39
N ALA A 653 -7.52 -40.99 57.23
CA ALA A 653 -6.86 -40.78 55.95
C ALA A 653 -7.05 -39.33 55.44
N GLN A 654 -6.07 -38.44 55.69
CA GLN A 654 -6.08 -37.09 55.11
C GLN A 654 -5.51 -37.08 53.68
N ASP A 655 -6.27 -36.50 52.74
CA ASP A 655 -5.85 -36.28 51.37
C ASP A 655 -4.65 -35.31 51.31
N ALA A 656 -3.48 -35.80 50.91
CA ALA A 656 -2.31 -34.99 50.57
C ALA A 656 -2.46 -34.29 49.20
N ARG A 657 -3.56 -33.55 49.04
CA ARG A 657 -3.95 -32.81 47.84
C ARG A 657 -3.06 -31.57 47.66
N THR A 658 -1.88 -31.74 47.07
CA THR A 658 -1.04 -30.60 46.66
C THR A 658 -1.82 -29.69 45.71
N GLN A 659 -1.94 -28.43 46.10
CA GLN A 659 -2.94 -27.51 45.56
C GLN A 659 -2.50 -26.93 44.20
N ASN A 660 -3.42 -26.94 43.24
CA ASN A 660 -3.41 -26.02 42.11
C ASN A 660 -4.48 -24.94 42.35
N ALA A 661 -4.17 -23.70 41.95
CA ALA A 661 -5.07 -22.54 41.88
C ALA A 661 -5.68 -22.02 43.21
N ALA A 662 -4.88 -21.34 44.02
CA ALA A 662 -5.36 -20.41 45.07
C ALA A 662 -4.42 -19.20 45.32
N ALA A 663 -3.63 -18.77 44.33
CA ALA A 663 -2.69 -17.64 44.47
C ALA A 663 -2.53 -16.84 43.15
N SER A 664 -3.64 -16.58 42.46
CA SER A 664 -3.68 -15.81 41.21
C SER A 664 -4.74 -14.70 41.27
N ALA A 665 -4.67 -13.90 42.34
CA ALA A 665 -5.45 -12.67 42.51
C ALA A 665 -4.71 -11.43 41.99
N ASP A 666 -3.67 -11.60 41.17
CA ASP A 666 -3.20 -10.58 40.23
C ASP A 666 -2.49 -11.21 39.01
N SER A 667 -2.37 -10.48 37.90
CA SER A 667 -1.69 -10.87 36.64
C SER A 667 -2.24 -12.08 35.86
N GLY A 668 -3.56 -12.17 35.68
CA GLY A 668 -4.19 -13.30 34.95
C GLY A 668 -3.94 -13.37 33.43
N LEU A 669 -3.48 -14.53 32.95
CA LEU A 669 -3.58 -14.99 31.55
C LEU A 669 -3.82 -16.51 31.46
N GLY A 670 -4.96 -16.98 31.97
CA GLY A 670 -5.34 -18.39 31.90
C GLY A 670 -5.73 -18.87 30.49
N TRP A 671 -5.39 -20.14 30.21
CA TRP A 671 -5.91 -21.15 29.25
C TRP A 671 -6.53 -20.81 27.86
N TRP A 672 -7.08 -19.63 27.58
CA TRP A 672 -7.86 -19.37 26.35
C TRP A 672 -7.11 -19.17 25.01
N PRO A 673 -5.78 -18.92 24.89
CA PRO A 673 -5.19 -18.61 23.59
C PRO A 673 -4.99 -19.82 22.64
N TYR A 674 -5.20 -21.06 23.11
CA TYR A 674 -4.87 -22.26 22.33
C TYR A 674 -6.03 -22.89 21.55
N ALA A 675 -7.29 -22.68 21.95
CA ALA A 675 -8.45 -23.25 21.23
C ALA A 675 -8.64 -22.63 19.83
N LEU A 676 -8.42 -21.31 19.70
CA LEU A 676 -8.55 -20.57 18.44
C LEU A 676 -7.51 -20.94 17.36
N ALA A 677 -6.48 -21.71 17.71
CA ALA A 677 -5.45 -22.15 16.77
C ALA A 677 -5.87 -23.36 15.89
N VAL A 678 -6.96 -24.04 16.23
CA VAL A 678 -7.47 -25.21 15.48
C VAL A 678 -8.65 -24.85 14.58
N GLY A 679 -9.59 -24.03 15.07
CA GLY A 679 -10.80 -23.63 14.33
C GLY A 679 -10.58 -22.83 13.04
N LEU A 680 -9.38 -22.31 12.80
CA LEU A 680 -9.03 -21.50 11.62
C LEU A 680 -8.31 -22.28 10.51
N LEU A 681 -8.19 -23.61 10.61
CA LEU A 681 -7.53 -24.46 9.61
C LEU A 681 -8.48 -25.10 8.57
N SER A 682 -9.80 -25.05 8.79
CA SER A 682 -10.81 -25.64 7.89
C SER A 682 -11.34 -24.68 6.81
N GLY A 683 -10.89 -23.43 6.81
CA GLY A 683 -11.53 -22.32 6.09
C GLY A 683 -10.79 -21.78 4.86
N LEU A 684 -9.97 -22.58 4.16
CA LEU A 684 -9.23 -22.12 2.97
C LEU A 684 -8.87 -23.24 1.96
N LEU A 685 -9.88 -23.95 1.45
CA LEU A 685 -9.77 -24.79 0.26
C LEU A 685 -10.73 -24.28 -0.83
N VAL A 686 -10.21 -24.12 -2.05
CA VAL A 686 -10.93 -23.66 -3.24
C VAL A 686 -11.23 -24.86 -4.15
N PRO A 687 -12.46 -24.97 -4.68
CA PRO A 687 -12.69 -25.61 -5.97
C PRO A 687 -13.03 -24.57 -7.06
N ILE A 688 -12.48 -24.77 -8.27
CA ILE A 688 -12.64 -23.85 -9.39
C ILE A 688 -13.80 -24.28 -10.30
N SER A 689 -14.71 -23.33 -10.55
CA SER A 689 -15.68 -23.29 -11.67
C SER A 689 -16.79 -24.36 -11.75
N ARG A 690 -18.01 -23.86 -12.01
CA ARG A 690 -18.77 -24.28 -13.20
C ARG A 690 -19.61 -23.11 -13.73
N ARG A 691 -19.87 -23.10 -15.03
CA ARG A 691 -20.35 -21.95 -15.81
C ARG A 691 -21.74 -22.24 -16.38
N ARG A 692 -22.76 -21.44 -16.03
CA ARG A 692 -24.02 -21.36 -16.80
C ARG A 692 -24.64 -19.96 -16.72
N ARG A 693 -25.18 -19.49 -17.84
CA ARG A 693 -25.98 -18.26 -17.98
C ARG A 693 -27.44 -18.56 -17.58
N ASN A 694 -28.15 -17.60 -16.97
CA ASN A 694 -29.17 -16.84 -17.73
C ASN A 694 -29.87 -15.71 -16.94
N ASN A 695 -29.92 -14.53 -17.59
CA ASN A 695 -31.04 -13.58 -17.73
C ASN A 695 -32.01 -13.24 -16.56
N ARG A 696 -32.03 -11.92 -16.28
CA ARG A 696 -33.18 -10.97 -16.33
C ARG A 696 -34.09 -10.71 -15.10
N ARG A 697 -34.06 -9.41 -14.76
CA ARG A 697 -35.18 -8.46 -14.50
C ARG A 697 -35.78 -8.33 -13.09
N ARG A 698 -35.95 -7.05 -12.72
CA ARG A 698 -36.69 -6.45 -11.59
C ARG A 698 -36.16 -6.85 -10.19
N GLY A 699 -36.23 -6.00 -9.18
CA GLY A 699 -36.60 -4.59 -9.16
C GLY A 699 -37.47 -4.23 -7.96
N GLY A 700 -36.95 -3.40 -7.05
CA GLY A 700 -37.69 -2.90 -5.89
C GLY A 700 -36.86 -1.88 -5.12
N ARG A 701 -37.46 -0.71 -4.85
CA ARG A 701 -36.99 0.24 -3.82
C ARG A 701 -37.80 -0.05 -2.56
N HIS A 702 -37.16 -0.03 -1.40
CA HIS A 702 -37.78 0.46 -0.15
C HIS A 702 -36.69 1.10 0.72
N ALA A 703 -37.10 1.98 1.63
CA ALA A 703 -36.24 2.77 2.51
C ALA A 703 -36.97 3.02 3.84
N ALA A 704 -36.22 3.47 4.86
CA ALA A 704 -36.67 3.68 6.25
C ALA A 704 -37.05 2.39 7.01
N THR A 705 -36.90 2.29 8.34
CA THR A 705 -36.34 3.24 9.33
C THR A 705 -35.62 2.45 10.44
N GLY A 706 -34.61 3.05 11.07
CA GLY A 706 -33.83 2.47 12.16
C GLY A 706 -32.57 3.29 12.42
#